data_AF-A0A5C6XBW0-F1
#
_entry.id   AF-A0A5C6XBW0-F1
#
_cell.length_a   1.000
_cell.length_b   1.000
_cell.length_c   1.000
_cell.angle_alpha   90.00
_cell.angle_beta   90.00
_cell.angle_gamma   90.00
#
_symmetry.space_group_name_H-M   'P 1'
#
loop_
_entity.id
_entity.type
_entity.pdbx_description
1 polymer ?
#
loop_
_entity_poly.entity_id
_entity_poly.type
_entity_poly.pdbx_seq_one_letter_code
_entity_poly.pdbx_strand_id
1 'polypeptide(L)'
;MSAPTWEDLSIEELEEQVRYHNRKYWVDDAPEISDESFDRLVEALRRKAPSSEVLDQIGPAGADVDAIDPNAEKLTHDPPMLSLDKAYDEATLLKWYEKFEGDVVVTPKVDGVAGCFRYDAQGRLSVAATRGTGTVGEVITEQVKRIKKLPLKVDASSIEVRGEAYMPVEVFERKFKHDYASPRNLTAGALKLKDPEKTADYELRFFAFDLLGETFESEAEKMARLKALGFETPETFQVSDEAIQATYDDISKRRGQLGYETDGVVYKANSIAEQKRLGSTAHHPRWAIAYKFQGDAGESVLRDVVWNVSRTGAINPVGIVDPVVLSGATVTRVSLHNLAIMEHLGGEEGLKLGSKVLMMRRGGVIPNLERVLEGGDEPVAIPSACPECGAPTERQNDVLMANHSENCRAAKIRQIEHFVSRMEIKGFGPKLLEQLYDAELVTSPVDLFTLSASELMGLKRVGEILANKLIERIGGRKEVEVEKFLQALGIHELGKHVSAILAERYDSMEAIRAVEAEAFAEVHTIGEVIAESVTRGLQENAELIDDLLEHITLVFPTPREAPAVEGSPLAGKRVLFTGAMESMTRKDAQAEVEKRGGDCPSSVVKDLDYLVMGDADMERFEGGWRSSKLKKAEKFNAEGGNIAIIGESTFLKLLEEGEG
;
A
#
# COMPACT_ATOMS: atom_id res chain seq x y z
N MET A 1 -1.34 -32.22 -9.17
CA MET A 1 -2.19 -31.05 -9.43
C MET A 1 -1.29 -29.85 -9.20
N SER A 2 -1.17 -28.94 -10.17
CA SER A 2 -0.33 -27.75 -10.04
C SER A 2 -0.76 -26.95 -8.81
N ALA A 3 0.21 -26.45 -8.04
CA ALA A 3 -0.06 -25.52 -6.94
C ALA A 3 -0.80 -24.29 -7.50
N PRO A 4 -1.67 -23.64 -6.72
CA PRO A 4 -2.34 -22.43 -7.18
C PRO A 4 -1.26 -21.38 -7.49
N THR A 5 -1.11 -21.05 -8.75
CA THR A 5 -0.50 -19.79 -9.16
C THR A 5 -1.39 -18.65 -8.68
N TRP A 6 -0.92 -17.40 -8.63
CA TRP A 6 -1.84 -16.27 -8.40
C TRP A 6 -2.98 -16.23 -9.43
N GLU A 7 -2.80 -16.89 -10.58
CA GLU A 7 -3.82 -17.08 -11.60
C GLU A 7 -4.93 -18.06 -11.18
N ASP A 8 -4.76 -18.82 -10.10
CA ASP A 8 -5.74 -19.74 -9.53
C ASP A 8 -6.52 -19.13 -8.36
N LEU A 9 -6.04 -18.02 -7.78
CA LEU A 9 -6.71 -17.27 -6.72
C LEU A 9 -7.99 -16.58 -7.20
N SER A 10 -9.00 -16.46 -6.33
CA SER A 10 -10.22 -15.69 -6.59
C SER A 10 -9.90 -14.21 -6.78
N ILE A 11 -10.86 -13.44 -7.31
CA ILE A 11 -10.69 -11.98 -7.45
C ILE A 11 -10.49 -11.34 -6.06
N GLU A 12 -11.26 -11.76 -5.06
CA GLU A 12 -11.14 -11.24 -3.70
C GLU A 12 -9.78 -11.58 -3.07
N GLU A 13 -9.29 -12.80 -3.23
CA GLU A 13 -7.96 -13.21 -2.74
C GLU A 13 -6.84 -12.40 -3.41
N LEU A 14 -6.96 -12.13 -4.71
CA LEU A 14 -6.01 -11.29 -5.44
C LEU A 14 -6.04 -9.84 -4.94
N GLU A 15 -7.22 -9.27 -4.73
CA GLU A 15 -7.40 -7.92 -4.18
C GLU A 15 -6.78 -7.80 -2.78
N GLU A 16 -7.02 -8.78 -1.92
CA GLU A 16 -6.51 -8.79 -0.55
C GLU A 16 -4.98 -8.85 -0.51
N GLN A 17 -4.38 -9.78 -1.28
CA GLN A 17 -2.94 -9.92 -1.37
C GLN A 17 -2.29 -8.65 -1.94
N VAL A 18 -2.92 -7.99 -2.94
CA VAL A 18 -2.44 -6.70 -3.46
C VAL A 18 -2.49 -5.63 -2.38
N ARG A 19 -3.57 -5.48 -1.60
CA ARG A 19 -3.61 -4.48 -0.52
C ARG A 19 -2.57 -4.77 0.57
N TYR A 20 -2.47 -6.03 0.98
CA TYR A 20 -1.56 -6.49 2.03
C TYR A 20 -0.11 -6.18 1.68
N HIS A 21 0.33 -6.59 0.49
CA HIS A 21 1.71 -6.38 0.07
C HIS A 21 2.00 -4.93 -0.31
N ASN A 22 1.03 -4.17 -0.82
CA ASN A 22 1.17 -2.72 -1.02
C ASN A 22 1.42 -2.01 0.31
N ARG A 23 0.67 -2.36 1.35
CA ARG A 23 0.84 -1.80 2.70
C ARG A 23 2.17 -2.22 3.35
N LYS A 24 2.57 -3.48 3.21
CA LYS A 24 3.87 -3.98 3.69
C LYS A 24 5.04 -3.23 3.06
N TYR A 25 4.91 -2.87 1.78
CA TYR A 25 5.91 -2.14 1.03
C TYR A 25 5.96 -0.64 1.40
N TRP A 26 4.81 0.04 1.56
CA TRP A 26 4.78 1.50 1.76
C TRP A 26 4.59 1.99 3.20
N VAL A 27 3.99 1.19 4.10
CA VAL A 27 3.75 1.57 5.51
C VAL A 27 4.68 0.84 6.45
N ASP A 28 4.74 -0.49 6.33
CA ASP A 28 5.43 -1.30 7.33
C ASP A 28 6.94 -1.37 7.10
N ASP A 29 7.45 -0.83 5.97
CA ASP A 29 8.84 -0.94 5.49
C ASP A 29 9.38 -2.38 5.58
N ALA A 30 8.48 -3.35 5.36
CA ALA A 30 8.69 -4.77 5.54
C ALA A 30 8.02 -5.60 4.42
N PRO A 31 8.34 -5.36 3.13
CA PRO A 31 7.72 -6.03 1.99
C PRO A 31 8.00 -7.53 1.97
N GLU A 32 6.99 -8.36 2.22
CA GLU A 32 7.13 -9.82 2.33
C GLU A 32 7.27 -10.54 1.00
N ILE A 33 6.80 -9.89 -0.06
CA ILE A 33 7.07 -10.30 -1.44
C ILE A 33 7.79 -9.18 -2.13
N SER A 34 8.45 -9.56 -3.21
CA SER A 34 9.13 -8.61 -4.06
C SER A 34 8.23 -7.71 -4.86
N ASP A 35 8.76 -6.59 -5.36
CA ASP A 35 8.09 -5.77 -6.37
C ASP A 35 7.66 -6.60 -7.58
N GLU A 36 8.51 -7.51 -8.06
CA GLU A 36 8.17 -8.34 -9.22
C GLU A 36 7.01 -9.29 -8.91
N SER A 37 7.03 -9.94 -7.75
CA SER A 37 5.96 -10.81 -7.26
C SER A 37 4.68 -10.02 -7.03
N PHE A 38 4.81 -8.84 -6.43
CA PHE A 38 3.72 -7.92 -6.22
C PHE A 38 3.13 -7.49 -7.56
N ASP A 39 3.95 -7.23 -8.56
CA ASP A 39 3.50 -6.81 -9.87
C ASP A 39 2.87 -7.96 -10.66
N ARG A 40 3.34 -9.22 -10.56
CA ARG A 40 2.58 -10.36 -11.15
C ARG A 40 1.30 -10.69 -10.37
N LEU A 41 1.25 -10.42 -9.08
CA LEU A 41 0.04 -10.49 -8.28
C LEU A 41 -0.98 -9.41 -8.71
N VAL A 42 -0.52 -8.18 -8.91
CA VAL A 42 -1.31 -7.07 -9.48
C VAL A 42 -1.75 -7.38 -10.90
N GLU A 43 -0.90 -7.98 -11.74
CA GLU A 43 -1.28 -8.39 -13.10
C GLU A 43 -2.26 -9.55 -13.12
N ALA A 44 -2.16 -10.50 -12.19
CA ALA A 44 -3.17 -11.55 -12.02
C ALA A 44 -4.53 -10.93 -11.65
N LEU A 45 -4.54 -9.95 -10.74
CA LEU A 45 -5.74 -9.17 -10.41
C LEU A 45 -6.25 -8.39 -11.62
N ARG A 46 -5.37 -7.68 -12.34
CA ARG A 46 -5.73 -6.87 -13.51
C ARG A 46 -6.31 -7.71 -14.64
N ARG A 47 -5.85 -8.96 -14.82
CA ARG A 47 -6.42 -9.91 -15.79
C ARG A 47 -7.80 -10.43 -15.39
N LYS A 48 -8.04 -10.72 -14.11
CA LYS A 48 -9.32 -11.28 -13.65
C LYS A 48 -10.38 -10.21 -13.36
N ALA A 49 -9.97 -9.05 -12.85
CA ALA A 49 -10.82 -7.94 -12.45
C ALA A 49 -10.20 -6.60 -12.86
N PRO A 50 -10.17 -6.26 -14.17
CA PRO A 50 -9.55 -5.04 -14.68
C PRO A 50 -10.20 -3.74 -14.16
N SER A 51 -11.42 -3.81 -13.61
CA SER A 51 -12.14 -2.69 -12.99
C SER A 51 -12.10 -2.72 -11.45
N SER A 52 -11.22 -3.53 -10.85
CA SER A 52 -11.06 -3.59 -9.40
C SER A 52 -10.59 -2.24 -8.83
N GLU A 53 -11.30 -1.71 -7.84
CA GLU A 53 -10.90 -0.47 -7.15
C GLU A 53 -9.55 -0.62 -6.41
N VAL A 54 -9.07 -1.84 -6.18
CA VAL A 54 -7.76 -2.10 -5.55
C VAL A 54 -6.61 -1.76 -6.48
N LEU A 55 -6.79 -1.98 -7.79
CA LEU A 55 -5.84 -1.51 -8.79
C LEU A 55 -5.70 0.01 -8.72
N ASP A 56 -6.78 0.67 -8.30
CA ASP A 56 -6.87 2.10 -8.04
C ASP A 56 -6.40 2.52 -6.62
N GLN A 57 -5.70 1.65 -5.89
CA GLN A 57 -5.14 1.95 -4.55
C GLN A 57 -3.67 1.52 -4.42
N ILE A 58 -3.01 1.15 -5.51
CA ILE A 58 -1.61 0.68 -5.50
C ILE A 58 -0.66 1.87 -5.36
N GLY A 59 0.38 1.75 -4.55
CA GLY A 59 1.29 2.84 -4.24
C GLY A 59 1.07 3.45 -2.85
N PRO A 60 1.78 4.54 -2.52
CA PRO A 60 1.69 5.18 -1.21
C PRO A 60 0.30 5.76 -0.92
N ALA A 61 -0.47 6.12 -1.95
CA ALA A 61 -1.81 6.69 -1.80
C ALA A 61 -2.81 5.72 -1.17
N GLY A 62 -2.79 4.44 -1.54
CA GLY A 62 -3.70 3.43 -0.98
C GLY A 62 -3.06 2.51 0.07
N ALA A 63 -1.84 2.84 0.53
CA ALA A 63 -1.23 2.14 1.65
C ALA A 63 -1.64 2.70 3.02
N ASP A 64 -2.38 3.82 3.06
CA ASP A 64 -2.75 4.52 4.30
C ASP A 64 -1.55 5.00 5.11
N VAL A 65 -0.59 5.60 4.41
CA VAL A 65 0.52 6.27 5.05
C VAL A 65 0.02 7.65 5.50
N ASP A 66 0.10 7.93 6.80
CA ASP A 66 0.47 9.27 7.28
C ASP A 66 1.92 9.54 6.80
N ALA A 67 2.14 9.56 5.47
CA ALA A 67 3.44 9.82 4.82
C ALA A 67 3.95 11.25 5.07
N ILE A 68 3.11 12.02 5.73
CA ILE A 68 3.23 13.43 5.98
C ILE A 68 3.17 13.59 7.49
N ASP A 69 4.26 14.06 8.11
CA ASP A 69 4.25 14.44 9.52
C ASP A 69 3.01 15.31 9.79
N PRO A 70 2.14 14.96 10.76
CA PRO A 70 0.94 15.76 11.08
C PRO A 70 1.24 17.22 11.38
N ASN A 71 2.48 17.52 11.81
CA ASN A 71 2.95 18.85 12.15
C ASN A 71 3.70 19.54 10.99
N ALA A 72 3.96 18.86 9.89
CA ALA A 72 4.59 19.45 8.72
C ALA A 72 3.58 20.26 7.91
N GLU A 73 4.05 21.38 7.34
CA GLU A 73 3.27 22.14 6.38
C GLU A 73 3.04 21.30 5.11
N LYS A 74 1.81 21.30 4.58
CA LYS A 74 1.37 20.43 3.50
C LYS A 74 1.09 21.22 2.22
N LEU A 75 1.36 20.62 1.07
CA LEU A 75 1.04 21.15 -0.24
C LEU A 75 0.19 20.16 -1.03
N THR A 76 -0.97 20.59 -1.54
CA THR A 76 -1.75 19.80 -2.49
C THR A 76 -1.18 19.97 -3.91
N HIS A 77 -0.93 18.85 -4.57
CA HIS A 77 -0.46 18.79 -5.95
C HIS A 77 -1.63 18.89 -6.92
N ASP A 78 -1.55 19.84 -7.85
CA ASP A 78 -2.49 19.98 -8.95
C ASP A 78 -1.70 20.34 -10.22
N PRO A 79 -1.62 19.44 -11.23
CA PRO A 79 -2.18 18.08 -11.24
C PRO A 79 -1.45 17.14 -10.25
N PRO A 80 -1.98 15.96 -9.92
CA PRO A 80 -1.31 14.99 -9.04
C PRO A 80 0.07 14.55 -9.56
N MET A 81 0.94 14.14 -8.63
CA MET A 81 2.23 13.51 -8.92
C MET A 81 2.08 11.99 -8.90
N LEU A 82 1.71 11.42 -10.06
CA LEU A 82 1.48 9.99 -10.24
C LEU A 82 2.77 9.16 -10.17
N SER A 83 2.62 7.87 -9.90
CA SER A 83 3.71 6.89 -10.07
C SER A 83 3.80 6.44 -11.53
N LEU A 84 4.82 5.66 -11.88
CA LEU A 84 4.94 5.04 -13.20
C LEU A 84 4.48 3.58 -13.15
N ASP A 85 3.89 3.09 -14.23
CA ASP A 85 3.74 1.64 -14.43
C ASP A 85 5.14 1.01 -14.60
N LYS A 86 5.25 -0.29 -14.40
CA LYS A 86 6.56 -0.98 -14.40
C LYS A 86 6.61 -2.12 -15.40
N ALA A 87 7.78 -2.29 -16.01
CA ALA A 87 8.16 -3.49 -16.74
C ALA A 87 9.35 -4.17 -16.05
N TYR A 88 9.36 -5.50 -16.10
CA TYR A 88 10.49 -6.34 -15.64
C TYR A 88 11.09 -7.18 -16.76
N ASP A 89 10.41 -7.29 -17.90
CA ASP A 89 10.91 -7.99 -19.06
C ASP A 89 10.71 -7.16 -20.32
N GLU A 90 11.53 -7.46 -21.32
CA GLU A 90 11.51 -6.83 -22.63
C GLU A 90 10.14 -6.99 -23.30
N ALA A 91 9.51 -8.17 -23.19
CA ALA A 91 8.22 -8.44 -23.82
C ALA A 91 7.12 -7.49 -23.34
N THR A 92 7.11 -7.14 -22.05
CA THR A 92 6.16 -6.19 -21.46
C THR A 92 6.42 -4.78 -21.94
N LEU A 93 7.70 -4.36 -22.04
CA LEU A 93 8.09 -3.06 -22.58
C LEU A 93 7.67 -2.92 -24.05
N LEU A 94 7.91 -3.94 -24.87
CA LEU A 94 7.53 -3.93 -26.29
C LEU A 94 6.01 -3.90 -26.48
N LYS A 95 5.25 -4.69 -25.71
CA LYS A 95 3.77 -4.63 -25.71
C LYS A 95 3.22 -3.27 -25.28
N TRP A 96 3.91 -2.59 -24.36
CA TRP A 96 3.58 -1.21 -24.02
C TRP A 96 3.81 -0.32 -25.23
N TYR A 97 4.99 -0.40 -25.85
CA TYR A 97 5.37 0.42 -27.02
C TYR A 97 4.49 0.20 -28.25
N GLU A 98 3.97 -1.00 -28.49
CA GLU A 98 3.02 -1.30 -29.57
C GLU A 98 1.75 -0.42 -29.57
N LYS A 99 1.43 0.21 -28.43
CA LYS A 99 0.25 1.09 -28.27
C LYS A 99 0.53 2.54 -28.67
N PHE A 100 1.80 2.88 -28.97
CA PHE A 100 2.28 4.24 -29.21
C PHE A 100 2.52 4.50 -30.68
N GLU A 101 2.24 5.74 -31.07
CA GLU A 101 2.63 6.28 -32.37
C GLU A 101 3.83 7.22 -32.20
N GLY A 102 4.93 6.91 -32.89
CA GLY A 102 6.15 7.73 -32.92
C GLY A 102 7.18 7.39 -31.85
N ASP A 103 8.16 8.29 -31.69
CA ASP A 103 9.33 8.04 -30.85
C ASP A 103 9.03 8.13 -29.35
N VAL A 104 9.88 7.50 -28.55
CA VAL A 104 9.90 7.64 -27.09
C VAL A 104 11.14 8.37 -26.61
N VAL A 105 10.99 9.09 -25.50
CA VAL A 105 12.11 9.66 -24.74
C VAL A 105 12.48 8.71 -23.62
N VAL A 106 13.77 8.40 -23.55
CA VAL A 106 14.36 7.44 -22.61
C VAL A 106 15.32 8.16 -21.68
N THR A 107 15.18 7.92 -20.38
CA THR A 107 16.06 8.48 -19.35
C THR A 107 16.40 7.43 -18.30
N PRO A 108 17.61 7.42 -17.72
CA PRO A 108 17.87 6.62 -16.53
C PRO A 108 16.90 7.01 -15.40
N LYS A 109 16.34 6.01 -14.72
CA LYS A 109 15.45 6.24 -13.58
C LYS A 109 16.27 6.59 -12.36
N VAL A 110 16.29 7.86 -11.98
CA VAL A 110 17.02 8.35 -10.81
C VAL A 110 16.43 7.69 -9.57
N ASP A 111 17.29 7.23 -8.65
CA ASP A 111 16.87 6.65 -7.39
C ASP A 111 17.06 7.65 -6.24
N GLY A 112 16.00 8.38 -5.90
CA GLY A 112 16.01 9.42 -4.89
C GLY A 112 14.62 9.73 -4.33
N VAL A 113 14.34 11.02 -4.14
CA VAL A 113 13.08 11.54 -3.59
C VAL A 113 12.43 12.49 -4.58
N ALA A 114 11.28 12.08 -5.12
CA ALA A 114 10.49 12.90 -6.02
C ALA A 114 9.92 14.14 -5.30
N GLY A 115 9.95 15.28 -5.98
CA GLY A 115 9.38 16.53 -5.48
C GLY A 115 9.01 17.52 -6.59
N CYS A 116 8.27 18.55 -6.22
CA CYS A 116 7.88 19.65 -7.12
C CYS A 116 8.30 21.01 -6.57
N PHE A 117 8.87 21.85 -7.43
CA PHE A 117 9.39 23.18 -7.11
C PHE A 117 8.63 24.22 -7.92
N ARG A 118 7.84 25.06 -7.24
CA ARG A 118 7.04 26.12 -7.86
C ARG A 118 7.80 27.44 -7.86
N TYR A 119 7.75 28.15 -8.98
CA TYR A 119 8.35 29.47 -9.15
C TYR A 119 7.27 30.53 -9.31
N ASP A 120 7.45 31.68 -8.66
CA ASP A 120 6.50 32.80 -8.72
C ASP A 120 6.50 33.51 -10.08
N ALA A 121 5.67 34.54 -10.22
CA ALA A 121 5.58 35.35 -11.44
C ALA A 121 6.87 36.13 -11.76
N GLN A 122 7.82 36.23 -10.82
CA GLN A 122 9.14 36.83 -11.00
C GLN A 122 10.24 35.76 -11.18
N GLY A 123 9.83 34.49 -11.34
CA GLY A 123 10.72 33.36 -11.53
C GLY A 123 11.51 32.98 -10.29
N ARG A 124 11.09 33.36 -9.07
CA ARG A 124 11.77 32.97 -7.82
C ARG A 124 11.12 31.73 -7.22
N LEU A 125 11.93 30.82 -6.67
CA LEU A 125 11.42 29.64 -5.97
C LEU A 125 10.51 30.09 -4.81
N SER A 126 9.23 29.74 -4.90
CA SER A 126 8.19 30.13 -3.93
C SER A 126 7.92 29.02 -2.93
N VAL A 127 7.73 27.80 -3.41
CA VAL A 127 7.49 26.62 -2.57
C VAL A 127 8.09 25.37 -3.23
N ALA A 128 8.63 24.48 -2.40
CA ALA A 128 9.01 23.13 -2.79
C ALA A 128 8.33 22.11 -1.89
N ALA A 129 7.86 21.01 -2.45
CA ALA A 129 7.27 19.92 -1.69
C ALA A 129 7.76 18.55 -2.17
N THR A 130 7.77 17.58 -1.26
CA THR A 130 7.92 16.16 -1.60
C THR A 130 6.66 15.67 -2.33
N ARG A 131 6.73 14.50 -2.97
CA ARG A 131 5.55 13.85 -3.55
C ARG A 131 4.48 13.45 -2.52
N GLY A 132 4.89 13.05 -1.32
CA GLY A 132 4.00 12.46 -0.30
C GLY A 132 3.12 11.33 -0.86
N THR A 133 1.80 11.50 -0.74
CA THR A 133 0.79 10.54 -1.24
C THR A 133 0.58 10.61 -2.75
N GLY A 134 1.21 11.56 -3.45
CA GLY A 134 0.97 11.88 -4.86
C GLY A 134 -0.06 12.99 -5.06
N THR A 135 -1.01 13.14 -4.13
CA THR A 135 -1.96 14.26 -4.10
C THR A 135 -1.59 15.32 -3.08
N VAL A 136 -0.94 14.93 -1.97
CA VAL A 136 -0.48 15.83 -0.92
C VAL A 136 0.98 15.52 -0.58
N GLY A 137 1.80 16.56 -0.49
CA GLY A 137 3.23 16.50 -0.17
C GLY A 137 3.58 17.32 1.07
N GLU A 138 4.74 17.02 1.67
CA GLU A 138 5.34 17.86 2.73
C GLU A 138 6.14 19.02 2.12
N VAL A 139 5.97 20.23 2.64
CA VAL A 139 6.74 21.41 2.26
C VAL A 139 8.18 21.31 2.78
N ILE A 140 9.14 21.43 1.86
CA ILE A 140 10.59 21.29 2.11
C ILE A 140 11.39 22.46 1.52
N THR A 141 10.76 23.63 1.37
CA THR A 141 11.32 24.81 0.69
C THR A 141 12.67 25.25 1.25
N GLU A 142 12.83 25.28 2.57
CA GLU A 142 14.08 25.75 3.19
C GLU A 142 15.24 24.76 3.00
N GLN A 143 14.95 23.47 3.05
CA GLN A 143 15.91 22.38 2.81
C GLN A 143 16.34 22.37 1.35
N VAL A 144 15.37 22.52 0.42
CA VAL A 144 15.61 22.55 -1.02
C VAL A 144 16.51 23.71 -1.43
N LYS A 145 16.43 24.87 -0.76
CA LYS A 145 17.36 26.00 -0.99
C LYS A 145 18.84 25.64 -0.74
N ARG A 146 19.13 24.55 -0.03
CA ARG A 146 20.49 24.07 0.26
C ARG A 146 20.99 23.01 -0.75
N ILE A 147 20.13 22.55 -1.67
CA ILE A 147 20.52 21.65 -2.74
C ILE A 147 21.56 22.33 -3.64
N LYS A 148 22.65 21.62 -3.96
CA LYS A 148 23.72 22.17 -4.78
C LYS A 148 23.25 22.35 -6.23
N LYS A 149 23.65 23.48 -6.82
CA LYS A 149 23.35 23.86 -8.22
C LYS A 149 21.87 24.00 -8.58
N LEU A 150 20.98 24.07 -7.59
CA LEU A 150 19.58 24.32 -7.85
C LEU A 150 19.34 25.81 -8.21
N PRO A 151 18.69 26.13 -9.34
CA PRO A 151 18.31 27.51 -9.64
C PRO A 151 17.24 28.02 -8.67
N LEU A 152 17.57 28.99 -7.81
CA LEU A 152 16.58 29.65 -6.94
C LEU A 152 15.80 30.75 -7.67
N LYS A 153 16.30 31.17 -8.83
CA LYS A 153 15.63 32.08 -9.75
C LYS A 153 15.81 31.58 -11.19
N VAL A 154 14.75 31.61 -11.97
CA VAL A 154 14.68 31.13 -13.36
C VAL A 154 14.09 32.19 -14.28
N ASP A 155 14.37 32.09 -15.58
CA ASP A 155 13.79 32.95 -16.62
C ASP A 155 12.48 32.37 -17.16
N ALA A 156 11.50 32.27 -16.25
CA ALA A 156 10.15 31.80 -16.49
C ALA A 156 9.23 32.35 -15.39
N SER A 157 7.93 32.37 -15.65
CA SER A 157 6.92 32.87 -14.70
C SER A 157 5.87 31.82 -14.42
N SER A 158 5.54 31.62 -13.14
CA SER A 158 4.42 30.76 -12.72
C SER A 158 4.52 29.31 -13.24
N ILE A 159 5.71 28.74 -13.13
CA ILE A 159 5.99 27.36 -13.54
C ILE A 159 6.14 26.42 -12.33
N GLU A 160 5.92 25.13 -12.56
CA GLU A 160 6.24 24.06 -11.62
C GLU A 160 7.23 23.10 -12.28
N VAL A 161 8.38 22.90 -11.65
CA VAL A 161 9.40 21.95 -12.08
C VAL A 161 9.30 20.70 -11.21
N ARG A 162 9.17 19.53 -11.83
CA ARG A 162 9.17 18.24 -11.12
C ARG A 162 10.45 17.48 -11.43
N GLY A 163 10.89 16.73 -10.44
CA GLY A 163 12.17 16.05 -10.51
C GLY A 163 12.45 15.17 -9.32
N GLU A 164 13.69 14.73 -9.22
CA GLU A 164 14.18 13.86 -8.16
C GLU A 164 15.38 14.48 -7.48
N ALA A 165 15.26 14.71 -6.17
CA ALA A 165 16.40 15.00 -5.34
C ALA A 165 17.16 13.70 -5.06
N TYR A 166 18.49 13.72 -5.14
CA TYR A 166 19.32 12.55 -4.93
C TYR A 166 20.67 12.92 -4.30
N MET A 167 21.32 11.94 -3.70
CA MET A 167 22.69 12.04 -3.22
C MET A 167 23.64 11.43 -4.25
N PRO A 168 24.65 12.16 -4.74
CA PRO A 168 25.67 11.59 -5.62
C PRO A 168 26.41 10.43 -4.92
N VAL A 169 26.72 9.37 -5.68
CA VAL A 169 27.40 8.17 -5.14
C VAL A 169 28.74 8.55 -4.52
N GLU A 170 29.53 9.41 -5.16
CA GLU A 170 30.81 9.87 -4.61
C GLU A 170 30.66 10.52 -3.21
N VAL A 171 29.60 11.31 -3.00
CA VAL A 171 29.32 11.95 -1.71
C VAL A 171 29.00 10.87 -0.67
N PHE A 172 28.14 9.92 -1.03
CA PHE A 172 27.78 8.80 -0.16
C PHE A 172 29.01 7.97 0.22
N GLU A 173 29.83 7.58 -0.75
CA GLU A 173 31.04 6.79 -0.52
C GLU A 173 32.05 7.51 0.36
N ARG A 174 32.22 8.81 0.14
CA ARG A 174 33.17 9.64 0.89
C ARG A 174 32.74 9.89 2.35
N LYS A 175 31.44 10.07 2.59
CA LYS A 175 30.93 10.60 3.87
C LYS A 175 30.09 9.63 4.70
N PHE A 176 29.39 8.68 4.08
CA PHE A 176 28.26 8.00 4.73
C PHE A 176 28.27 6.47 4.59
N LYS A 177 29.04 5.90 3.66
CA LYS A 177 29.07 4.46 3.34
C LYS A 177 29.40 3.55 4.53
N HIS A 178 30.12 4.04 5.53
CA HIS A 178 30.45 3.27 6.73
C HIS A 178 29.29 3.17 7.74
N ASP A 179 28.41 4.17 7.77
CA ASP A 179 27.37 4.32 8.80
C ASP A 179 25.96 4.03 8.26
N TYR A 180 25.77 4.05 6.94
CA TYR A 180 24.46 3.98 6.30
C TYR A 180 24.45 3.05 5.09
N ALA A 181 23.29 2.45 4.83
CA ALA A 181 23.14 1.41 3.80
C ALA A 181 22.72 1.93 2.42
N SER A 182 22.05 3.09 2.33
CA SER A 182 21.50 3.58 1.06
C SER A 182 21.54 5.11 0.93
N PRO A 183 22.02 5.65 -0.22
CA PRO A 183 21.93 7.08 -0.55
C PRO A 183 20.49 7.62 -0.61
N ARG A 184 19.53 6.80 -1.07
CA ARG A 184 18.11 7.19 -1.21
C ARG A 184 17.51 7.55 0.16
N ASN A 185 17.72 6.69 1.15
CA ASN A 185 17.20 6.90 2.51
C ASN A 185 17.81 8.13 3.17
N LEU A 186 19.11 8.36 2.96
CA LEU A 186 19.77 9.58 3.44
C LEU A 186 19.23 10.83 2.77
N THR A 187 18.92 10.77 1.48
CA THR A 187 18.30 11.89 0.76
C THR A 187 16.95 12.25 1.37
N ALA A 188 16.10 11.26 1.64
CA ALA A 188 14.81 11.47 2.30
C ALA A 188 14.96 12.07 3.70
N GLY A 189 15.85 11.51 4.52
CA GLY A 189 16.12 12.02 5.85
C GLY A 189 16.65 13.46 5.84
N ALA A 190 17.56 13.78 4.93
CA ALA A 190 18.18 15.09 4.82
C ALA A 190 17.20 16.20 4.42
N LEU A 191 16.22 15.89 3.56
CA LEU A 191 15.15 16.82 3.17
C LEU A 191 14.11 17.06 4.27
N LYS A 192 14.07 16.19 5.29
CA LYS A 192 13.14 16.27 6.42
C LYS A 192 13.79 16.74 7.73
N LEU A 193 15.03 17.24 7.67
CA LEU A 193 15.71 17.76 8.85
C LEU A 193 15.03 19.02 9.38
N LYS A 194 14.81 19.07 10.69
CA LYS A 194 14.24 20.23 11.40
C LYS A 194 15.08 21.50 11.27
N ASP A 195 16.39 21.32 11.16
CA ASP A 195 17.35 22.40 10.93
C ASP A 195 17.79 22.35 9.45
N PRO A 196 17.28 23.27 8.60
CA PRO A 196 17.56 23.26 7.17
C PRO A 196 19.03 23.46 6.84
N GLU A 197 19.82 24.12 7.71
CA GLU A 197 21.24 24.34 7.44
C GLU A 197 22.02 23.02 7.38
N LYS A 198 21.58 22.00 8.13
CA LYS A 198 22.19 20.67 8.12
C LYS A 198 21.96 19.91 6.82
N THR A 199 20.92 20.25 6.05
CA THR A 199 20.69 19.62 4.73
C THR A 199 21.86 19.88 3.78
N ALA A 200 22.58 21.00 3.93
CA ALA A 200 23.73 21.33 3.10
C ALA A 200 24.89 20.32 3.23
N ASP A 201 25.03 19.66 4.38
CA ASP A 201 26.11 18.70 4.65
C ASP A 201 26.01 17.42 3.82
N TYR A 202 24.80 17.10 3.37
CA TYR A 202 24.47 15.94 2.54
C TYR A 202 24.75 16.16 1.05
N GLU A 203 25.11 17.39 0.66
CA GLU A 203 25.48 17.77 -0.72
C GLU A 203 24.51 17.26 -1.78
N LEU A 204 23.20 17.28 -1.47
CA LEU A 204 22.15 16.80 -2.36
C LEU A 204 22.16 17.55 -3.70
N ARG A 205 21.74 16.87 -4.75
CA ARG A 205 21.47 17.39 -6.09
C ARG A 205 20.03 17.14 -6.50
N PHE A 206 19.63 17.75 -7.60
CA PHE A 206 18.29 17.61 -8.14
C PHE A 206 18.33 17.47 -9.65
N PHE A 207 17.68 16.43 -10.17
CA PHE A 207 17.43 16.25 -11.58
C PHE A 207 16.00 16.65 -11.92
N ALA A 208 15.83 17.62 -12.81
CA ALA A 208 14.52 17.97 -13.36
C ALA A 208 14.17 17.06 -14.54
N PHE A 209 12.93 16.57 -14.57
CA PHE A 209 12.44 15.68 -15.64
C PHE A 209 11.03 16.04 -16.16
N ASP A 210 10.37 17.05 -15.60
CA ASP A 210 9.08 17.54 -16.07
C ASP A 210 8.88 19.02 -15.71
N LEU A 211 8.05 19.71 -16.49
CA LEU A 211 7.83 21.15 -16.44
C LEU A 211 6.37 21.46 -16.79
N LEU A 212 5.71 22.15 -15.87
CA LEU A 212 4.32 22.60 -15.98
C LEU A 212 4.26 24.13 -15.98
N GLY A 213 3.17 24.67 -16.53
CA GLY A 213 2.94 26.11 -16.69
C GLY A 213 3.31 26.66 -18.06
N GLU A 214 3.92 25.84 -18.93
CA GLU A 214 4.21 26.14 -20.33
C GLU A 214 3.65 25.02 -21.23
N THR A 215 3.44 25.32 -22.52
CA THR A 215 2.97 24.37 -23.53
C THR A 215 4.13 23.86 -24.38
N PHE A 216 4.17 22.56 -24.63
CA PHE A 216 5.21 21.90 -25.43
C PHE A 216 4.57 20.97 -26.46
N GLU A 217 5.26 20.75 -27.58
CA GLU A 217 4.86 19.73 -28.57
C GLU A 217 5.50 18.38 -28.23
N SER A 218 6.67 18.38 -27.57
CA SER A 218 7.37 17.15 -27.19
C SER A 218 8.07 17.16 -25.82
N GLU A 219 8.32 15.97 -25.26
CA GLU A 219 9.17 15.77 -24.08
C GLU A 219 10.61 16.23 -24.35
N ALA A 220 11.15 16.01 -25.55
CA ALA A 220 12.49 16.48 -25.91
C ALA A 220 12.61 18.02 -25.79
N GLU A 221 11.61 18.77 -26.27
CA GLU A 221 11.54 20.23 -26.11
C GLU A 221 11.46 20.63 -24.64
N LYS A 222 10.63 19.93 -23.86
CA LYS A 222 10.48 20.17 -22.42
C LYS A 222 11.81 19.98 -21.68
N MET A 223 12.54 18.90 -21.97
CA MET A 223 13.87 18.63 -21.40
C MET A 223 14.90 19.69 -21.82
N ALA A 224 14.86 20.16 -23.07
CA ALA A 224 15.69 21.26 -23.53
C ALA A 224 15.36 22.58 -22.81
N ARG A 225 14.07 22.86 -22.57
CA ARG A 225 13.62 24.03 -21.80
C ARG A 225 14.10 23.98 -20.35
N LEU A 226 14.02 22.83 -19.68
CA LEU A 226 14.56 22.65 -18.33
C LEU A 226 16.06 22.96 -18.25
N LYS A 227 16.86 22.48 -19.21
CA LYS A 227 18.29 22.82 -19.31
C LYS A 227 18.51 24.32 -19.52
N ALA A 228 17.72 24.96 -20.39
CA ALA A 228 17.81 26.40 -20.64
C ALA A 228 17.46 27.24 -19.39
N LEU A 229 16.60 26.74 -18.51
CA LEU A 229 16.28 27.35 -17.21
C LEU A 229 17.37 27.12 -16.14
N GLY A 230 18.42 26.36 -16.46
CA GLY A 230 19.58 26.13 -15.60
C GLY A 230 19.50 24.87 -14.73
N PHE A 231 18.52 23.98 -14.95
CA PHE A 231 18.44 22.72 -14.22
C PHE A 231 19.38 21.66 -14.79
N GLU A 232 19.93 20.82 -13.92
CA GLU A 232 20.50 19.54 -14.33
C GLU A 232 19.35 18.59 -14.70
N THR A 233 19.49 17.85 -15.79
CA THR A 233 18.53 16.83 -16.24
C THR A 233 19.23 15.48 -16.41
N PRO A 234 18.53 14.34 -16.25
CA PRO A 234 19.13 13.04 -16.54
C PRO A 234 19.55 12.95 -18.02
N GLU A 235 20.45 12.01 -18.34
CA GLU A 235 20.73 11.66 -19.73
C GLU A 235 19.42 11.35 -20.46
N THR A 236 19.25 11.89 -21.66
CA THR A 236 17.99 11.85 -22.41
C THR A 236 18.28 11.37 -23.82
N PHE A 237 17.59 10.32 -24.25
CA PHE A 237 17.69 9.75 -25.58
C PHE A 237 16.31 9.79 -26.24
N GLN A 238 16.25 10.15 -27.52
CA GLN A 238 15.04 9.97 -28.32
C GLN A 238 15.27 8.74 -29.19
N VAL A 239 14.40 7.74 -29.06
CA VAL A 239 14.58 6.43 -29.69
C VAL A 239 13.30 6.00 -30.41
N SER A 240 13.50 5.32 -31.52
CA SER A 240 12.46 4.58 -32.25
C SER A 240 12.57 3.08 -31.95
N ASP A 241 11.57 2.34 -32.42
CA ASP A 241 11.29 0.92 -32.14
C ASP A 241 12.54 0.04 -31.93
N GLU A 242 13.43 -0.04 -32.92
CA GLU A 242 14.55 -0.99 -32.90
C GLU A 242 15.63 -0.67 -31.84
N ALA A 243 15.61 0.54 -31.28
CA ALA A 243 16.61 1.02 -30.33
C ALA A 243 16.14 1.00 -28.86
N ILE A 244 14.88 0.61 -28.59
CA ILE A 244 14.30 0.61 -27.24
C ILE A 244 15.11 -0.29 -26.30
N GLN A 245 15.20 -1.59 -26.60
CA GLN A 245 15.93 -2.53 -25.76
C GLN A 245 17.44 -2.23 -25.73
N ALA A 246 18.02 -1.86 -26.88
CA ALA A 246 19.43 -1.54 -26.96
C ALA A 246 19.83 -0.36 -26.05
N THR A 247 18.93 0.61 -25.89
CA THR A 247 19.14 1.76 -24.99
C THR A 247 19.08 1.35 -23.52
N TYR A 248 18.16 0.44 -23.15
CA TYR A 248 18.16 -0.17 -21.82
C TYR A 248 19.48 -0.89 -21.53
N ASP A 249 19.93 -1.73 -22.46
CA ASP A 249 21.15 -2.52 -22.30
C ASP A 249 22.39 -1.64 -22.15
N ASP A 250 22.47 -0.55 -22.92
CA ASP A 250 23.54 0.45 -22.78
C ASP A 250 23.52 1.09 -21.39
N ILE A 251 22.39 1.68 -20.97
CA ILE A 251 22.27 2.33 -19.66
C ILE A 251 22.59 1.34 -18.52
N SER A 252 22.08 0.10 -18.62
CA SER A 252 22.34 -0.98 -17.66
C SER A 252 23.84 -1.28 -17.54
N LYS A 253 24.55 -1.43 -18.66
CA LYS A 253 26.01 -1.73 -18.68
C LYS A 253 26.86 -0.65 -18.02
N ARG A 254 26.49 0.61 -18.18
CA ARG A 254 27.22 1.77 -17.62
C ARG A 254 26.54 2.40 -16.41
N ARG A 255 25.60 1.69 -15.77
CA ARG A 255 24.94 2.09 -14.51
C ARG A 255 25.92 2.62 -13.46
N GLY A 256 27.01 1.87 -13.21
CA GLY A 256 28.02 2.24 -12.22
C GLY A 256 28.84 3.51 -12.56
N GLN A 257 28.69 4.06 -13.77
CA GLN A 257 29.40 5.24 -14.24
C GLN A 257 28.53 6.52 -14.20
N LEU A 258 27.24 6.41 -13.89
CA LEU A 258 26.30 7.54 -13.89
C LEU A 258 26.55 8.52 -12.73
N GLY A 259 27.21 8.08 -11.66
CA GLY A 259 27.54 8.92 -10.49
C GLY A 259 26.38 9.14 -9.51
N TYR A 260 25.24 8.47 -9.73
CA TYR A 260 24.07 8.44 -8.86
C TYR A 260 23.43 7.05 -8.91
N GLU A 261 22.66 6.71 -7.87
CA GLU A 261 21.91 5.45 -7.86
C GLU A 261 20.76 5.50 -8.88
N THR A 262 20.57 4.38 -9.56
CA THR A 262 19.50 4.21 -10.54
C THR A 262 18.96 2.78 -10.45
N ASP A 263 17.64 2.64 -10.56
CA ASP A 263 16.93 1.38 -10.38
C ASP A 263 16.20 0.92 -11.65
N GLY A 264 16.46 1.58 -12.78
CA GLY A 264 15.91 1.22 -14.08
C GLY A 264 16.03 2.33 -15.12
N VAL A 265 15.16 2.27 -16.12
CA VAL A 265 15.07 3.22 -17.22
C VAL A 265 13.60 3.65 -17.38
N VAL A 266 13.34 4.93 -17.57
CA VAL A 266 12.01 5.47 -17.83
C VAL A 266 11.86 5.76 -19.32
N TYR A 267 10.77 5.25 -19.89
CA TYR A 267 10.30 5.53 -21.25
C TYR A 267 9.06 6.40 -21.18
N LYS A 268 8.99 7.43 -22.03
CA LYS A 268 7.82 8.31 -22.18
C LYS A 268 7.52 8.51 -23.65
N ALA A 269 6.25 8.63 -24.05
CA ALA A 269 5.90 9.15 -25.37
C ALA A 269 6.56 10.52 -25.59
N ASN A 270 7.29 10.68 -26.69
CA ASN A 270 7.91 11.96 -27.00
C ASN A 270 6.85 13.02 -27.32
N SER A 271 5.79 12.69 -28.08
CA SER A 271 4.73 13.63 -28.45
C SER A 271 3.78 13.93 -27.29
N ILE A 272 3.53 15.21 -26.99
CA ILE A 272 2.56 15.62 -25.95
C ILE A 272 1.12 15.35 -26.40
N ALA A 273 0.84 15.42 -27.72
CA ALA A 273 -0.47 15.04 -28.25
C ALA A 273 -0.76 13.55 -28.01
N GLU A 274 0.27 12.71 -28.12
CA GLU A 274 0.17 11.28 -27.87
C GLU A 274 -0.06 10.96 -26.38
N GLN A 275 0.62 11.70 -25.48
CA GLN A 275 0.36 11.60 -24.05
C GLN A 275 -1.11 11.91 -23.70
N LYS A 276 -1.69 12.94 -24.33
CA LYS A 276 -3.10 13.30 -24.15
C LYS A 276 -4.05 12.22 -24.70
N ARG A 277 -3.73 11.63 -25.86
CA ARG A 277 -4.53 10.55 -26.48
C ARG A 277 -4.61 9.32 -25.58
N LEU A 278 -3.48 8.93 -24.99
CA LEU A 278 -3.39 7.74 -24.14
C LEU A 278 -3.95 7.99 -22.73
N GLY A 279 -3.79 9.21 -22.20
CA GLY A 279 -4.27 9.60 -20.88
C GLY A 279 -3.56 8.87 -19.73
N SER A 280 -4.21 8.84 -18.58
CA SER A 280 -3.69 8.25 -17.33
C SER A 280 -4.73 7.35 -16.68
N THR A 281 -4.28 6.41 -15.86
CA THR A 281 -5.12 5.74 -14.85
C THR A 281 -5.16 6.60 -13.58
N ALA A 282 -5.82 6.13 -12.52
CA ALA A 282 -5.75 6.80 -11.21
C ALA A 282 -4.33 6.80 -10.61
N HIS A 283 -3.43 5.91 -11.08
CA HIS A 283 -2.11 5.68 -10.46
C HIS A 283 -0.92 6.08 -11.30
N HIS A 284 -1.03 5.90 -12.61
CA HIS A 284 0.09 6.09 -13.53
C HIS A 284 -0.36 6.60 -14.90
N PRO A 285 0.47 7.39 -15.58
CA PRO A 285 0.24 7.74 -16.98
C PRO A 285 0.35 6.50 -17.85
N ARG A 286 -0.57 6.31 -18.80
CA ARG A 286 -0.45 5.22 -19.79
C ARG A 286 0.68 5.48 -20.76
N TRP A 287 1.10 6.74 -20.90
CA TRP A 287 2.12 7.19 -21.82
C TRP A 287 3.56 7.10 -21.31
N ALA A 288 3.80 6.57 -20.10
CA ALA A 288 5.13 6.35 -19.56
C ALA A 288 5.24 5.05 -18.77
N ILE A 289 6.41 4.41 -18.83
CA ILE A 289 6.69 3.14 -18.12
C ILE A 289 8.12 3.14 -17.59
N ALA A 290 8.34 2.52 -16.43
CA ALA A 290 9.65 2.28 -15.85
C ALA A 290 10.07 0.83 -16.08
N TYR A 291 11.08 0.61 -16.93
CA TYR A 291 11.72 -0.70 -17.06
C TYR A 291 12.80 -0.86 -15.98
N LYS A 292 12.50 -1.66 -14.96
CA LYS A 292 13.38 -1.83 -13.79
C LYS A 292 14.61 -2.68 -14.14
N PHE A 293 15.73 -2.42 -13.47
CA PHE A 293 16.84 -3.38 -13.50
C PHE A 293 16.43 -4.64 -12.74
N GLN A 294 16.82 -5.80 -13.26
CA GLN A 294 16.67 -7.06 -12.52
C GLN A 294 17.50 -6.96 -11.23
N GLY A 295 16.92 -7.37 -10.10
CA GLY A 295 17.57 -7.26 -8.78
C GLY A 295 18.89 -8.03 -8.75
N ASP A 296 19.82 -7.60 -7.88
CA ASP A 296 21.08 -8.32 -7.72
C ASP A 296 20.78 -9.73 -7.22
N ALA A 297 21.12 -10.72 -8.06
CA ALA A 297 21.09 -12.12 -7.69
C ALA A 297 22.49 -12.50 -7.19
N GLY A 298 22.54 -13.35 -6.17
CA GLY A 298 23.79 -13.83 -5.61
C GLY A 298 23.65 -15.27 -5.19
N GLU A 299 24.71 -16.02 -5.41
CA GLU A 299 24.81 -17.40 -4.99
C GLU A 299 25.35 -17.44 -3.55
N SER A 300 24.76 -18.30 -2.72
CA SER A 300 25.28 -18.60 -1.39
C SER A 300 25.01 -20.07 -1.05
N VAL A 301 25.43 -20.50 0.13
CA VAL A 301 25.20 -21.85 0.65
C VAL A 301 24.22 -21.78 1.81
N LEU A 302 23.15 -22.57 1.76
CA LEU A 302 22.21 -22.73 2.86
C LEU A 302 22.88 -23.51 3.99
N ARG A 303 23.06 -22.88 5.15
CA ARG A 303 23.73 -23.45 6.32
C ARG A 303 22.76 -24.00 7.34
N ASP A 304 21.65 -23.31 7.55
CA ASP A 304 20.66 -23.69 8.56
C ASP A 304 19.27 -23.17 8.17
N VAL A 305 18.23 -23.69 8.79
CA VAL A 305 16.87 -23.16 8.69
C VAL A 305 16.33 -22.96 10.10
N VAL A 306 16.07 -21.69 10.44
CA VAL A 306 15.45 -21.32 11.71
C VAL A 306 13.95 -21.09 11.51
N TRP A 307 13.16 -21.43 12.52
CA TRP A 307 11.71 -21.43 12.44
C TRP A 307 11.14 -20.30 13.30
N ASN A 308 10.56 -19.29 12.65
CA ASN A 308 10.05 -18.09 13.31
C ASN A 308 8.56 -18.22 13.61
N VAL A 309 8.18 -18.13 14.88
CA VAL A 309 6.77 -18.12 15.33
C VAL A 309 6.17 -16.73 15.14
N SER A 310 5.04 -16.63 14.45
CA SER A 310 4.30 -15.39 14.18
C SER A 310 3.29 -15.08 15.29
N ARG A 311 2.63 -13.91 15.21
CA ARG A 311 1.54 -13.53 16.14
C ARG A 311 0.32 -14.46 16.05
N THR A 312 0.04 -15.00 14.86
CA THR A 312 -1.10 -15.89 14.61
C THR A 312 -0.79 -17.34 14.95
N GLY A 313 0.45 -17.62 15.35
CA GLY A 313 0.92 -18.95 15.65
C GLY A 313 1.52 -19.72 14.48
N ALA A 314 1.55 -19.11 13.29
CA ALA A 314 2.27 -19.64 12.13
C ALA A 314 3.77 -19.71 12.39
N ILE A 315 4.41 -20.77 11.93
CA ILE A 315 5.83 -21.05 12.10
C ILE A 315 6.47 -21.03 10.72
N ASN A 316 7.15 -19.93 10.41
CA ASN A 316 7.69 -19.68 9.08
C ASN A 316 9.19 -20.02 9.01
N PRO A 317 9.64 -20.75 7.98
CA PRO A 317 11.04 -21.09 7.79
C PRO A 317 11.85 -19.88 7.29
N VAL A 318 13.04 -19.69 7.86
CA VAL A 318 14.02 -18.67 7.45
C VAL A 318 15.38 -19.34 7.27
N GLY A 319 15.91 -19.27 6.06
CA GLY A 319 17.24 -19.81 5.74
C GLY A 319 18.35 -18.94 6.30
N ILE A 320 19.35 -19.57 6.91
CA ILE A 320 20.64 -18.96 7.25
C ILE A 320 21.62 -19.36 6.18
N VAL A 321 22.30 -18.38 5.60
CA VAL A 321 23.17 -18.56 4.45
C VAL A 321 24.57 -18.00 4.71
N ASP A 322 25.56 -18.47 3.96
CA ASP A 322 26.87 -17.80 3.97
C ASP A 322 26.70 -16.30 3.60
N PRO A 323 27.46 -15.39 4.24
CA PRO A 323 27.38 -13.97 3.93
C PRO A 323 27.63 -13.69 2.44
N VAL A 324 26.65 -13.07 1.79
CA VAL A 324 26.76 -12.60 0.40
C VAL A 324 26.36 -11.14 0.30
N VAL A 325 27.04 -10.36 -0.52
CA VAL A 325 26.68 -8.96 -0.73
C VAL A 325 25.67 -8.86 -1.86
N LEU A 326 24.45 -8.41 -1.54
CA LEU A 326 23.37 -8.17 -2.49
C LEU A 326 22.93 -6.71 -2.38
N SER A 327 23.07 -5.96 -3.47
CA SER A 327 22.71 -4.53 -3.52
C SER A 327 23.34 -3.73 -2.36
N GLY A 328 24.63 -3.94 -2.14
CA GLY A 328 25.43 -3.25 -1.12
C GLY A 328 25.19 -3.70 0.33
N ALA A 329 24.21 -4.57 0.61
CA ALA A 329 23.97 -5.13 1.94
C ALA A 329 24.54 -6.55 2.06
N THR A 330 25.15 -6.86 3.20
CA THR A 330 25.55 -8.23 3.52
C THR A 330 24.32 -9.01 4.00
N VAL A 331 23.92 -10.00 3.22
CA VAL A 331 22.80 -10.89 3.49
C VAL A 331 23.30 -12.18 4.11
N THR A 332 22.76 -12.52 5.28
CA THR A 332 23.04 -13.78 6.01
C THR A 332 21.77 -14.57 6.32
N ARG A 333 20.60 -13.98 6.04
CA ARG A 333 19.28 -14.56 6.28
C ARG A 333 18.43 -14.37 5.05
N VAL A 334 17.63 -15.36 4.70
CA VAL A 334 16.79 -15.38 3.51
C VAL A 334 15.42 -15.96 3.84
N SER A 335 14.34 -15.33 3.36
CA SER A 335 13.00 -15.89 3.55
C SER A 335 12.82 -17.17 2.74
N LEU A 336 12.20 -18.17 3.35
CA LEU A 336 11.68 -19.36 2.66
C LEU A 336 10.15 -19.33 2.55
N HIS A 337 9.54 -18.17 2.87
CA HIS A 337 8.11 -17.86 2.86
C HIS A 337 7.26 -18.68 3.86
N ASN A 338 6.93 -19.93 3.52
CA ASN A 338 6.10 -20.82 4.32
C ASN A 338 6.55 -22.28 4.11
N LEU A 339 5.89 -23.22 4.79
CA LEU A 339 6.27 -24.64 4.72
C LEU A 339 6.15 -25.18 3.29
N ALA A 340 5.04 -24.90 2.60
CA ALA A 340 4.81 -25.41 1.24
C ALA A 340 5.83 -24.88 0.22
N ILE A 341 6.18 -23.59 0.29
CA ILE A 341 7.16 -22.97 -0.60
C ILE A 341 8.56 -23.54 -0.32
N MET A 342 8.93 -23.72 0.95
CA MET A 342 10.20 -24.35 1.31
C MET A 342 10.31 -25.78 0.74
N GLU A 343 9.26 -26.58 0.87
CA GLU A 343 9.18 -27.91 0.28
C GLU A 343 9.32 -27.84 -1.24
N HIS A 344 8.60 -26.91 -1.89
CA HIS A 344 8.67 -26.71 -3.34
C HIS A 344 10.06 -26.33 -3.83
N LEU A 345 10.76 -25.45 -3.11
CA LEU A 345 12.15 -25.04 -3.42
C LEU A 345 13.12 -26.23 -3.39
N GLY A 346 12.82 -27.25 -2.58
CA GLY A 346 13.58 -28.50 -2.51
C GLY A 346 13.20 -29.56 -3.53
N GLY A 347 12.09 -29.39 -4.26
CA GLY A 347 11.55 -30.39 -5.17
C GLY A 347 11.10 -31.68 -4.46
N GLU A 348 11.10 -32.80 -5.19
CA GLU A 348 10.66 -34.11 -4.66
C GLU A 348 11.53 -34.63 -3.51
N GLU A 349 12.79 -34.19 -3.43
CA GLU A 349 13.74 -34.63 -2.41
C GLU A 349 13.75 -33.76 -1.14
N GLY A 350 12.98 -32.67 -1.14
CA GLY A 350 12.95 -31.68 -0.06
C GLY A 350 14.22 -30.81 0.00
N LEU A 351 14.12 -29.67 0.69
CA LEU A 351 15.24 -28.73 0.81
C LEU A 351 16.31 -29.34 1.72
N LYS A 352 17.59 -29.26 1.32
CA LYS A 352 18.73 -29.80 2.08
C LYS A 352 19.70 -28.70 2.51
N LEU A 353 20.24 -28.77 3.72
CA LEU A 353 21.38 -27.98 4.16
C LEU A 353 22.62 -28.33 3.33
N GLY A 354 23.50 -27.35 3.13
CA GLY A 354 24.61 -27.42 2.18
C GLY A 354 24.22 -27.11 0.74
N SER A 355 22.92 -26.93 0.44
CA SER A 355 22.48 -26.56 -0.91
C SER A 355 23.10 -25.24 -1.34
N LYS A 356 23.61 -25.21 -2.57
CA LYS A 356 23.99 -23.96 -3.23
C LYS A 356 22.72 -23.33 -3.77
N VAL A 357 22.44 -22.12 -3.35
CA VAL A 357 21.16 -21.45 -3.57
C VAL A 357 21.37 -20.15 -4.33
N LEU A 358 20.45 -19.86 -5.26
CA LEU A 358 20.32 -18.54 -5.84
C LEU A 358 19.38 -17.73 -4.96
N MET A 359 19.86 -16.60 -4.50
CA MET A 359 19.06 -15.66 -3.73
C MET A 359 18.95 -14.36 -4.49
N MET A 360 17.83 -13.69 -4.31
CA MET A 360 17.59 -12.40 -4.93
C MET A 360 17.06 -11.45 -3.88
N ARG A 361 17.62 -10.24 -3.88
CA ARG A 361 17.07 -9.13 -3.10
C ARG A 361 16.12 -8.35 -3.99
N ARG A 362 14.93 -8.92 -4.17
CA ARG A 362 13.96 -8.31 -5.05
C ARG A 362 13.38 -7.03 -4.42
N GLY A 363 13.23 -5.98 -5.20
CA GLY A 363 12.85 -4.65 -4.68
C GLY A 363 13.88 -4.01 -3.74
N GLY A 364 15.06 -4.61 -3.56
CA GLY A 364 16.13 -4.07 -2.73
C GLY A 364 15.87 -4.10 -1.22
N VAL A 365 14.90 -4.88 -0.71
CA VAL A 365 14.58 -4.91 0.73
C VAL A 365 14.73 -6.32 1.32
N ILE A 366 13.82 -7.26 1.07
CA ILE A 366 13.87 -8.61 1.66
C ILE A 366 14.54 -9.62 0.72
N PRO A 367 15.63 -10.29 1.15
CA PRO A 367 16.25 -11.37 0.39
C PRO A 367 15.39 -12.64 0.46
N ASN A 368 15.09 -13.23 -0.70
CA ASN A 368 14.36 -14.48 -0.84
C ASN A 368 15.20 -15.55 -1.55
N LEU A 369 14.93 -16.81 -1.23
CA LEU A 369 15.55 -17.95 -1.91
C LEU A 369 14.73 -18.21 -3.18
N GLU A 370 15.37 -18.05 -4.33
CA GLU A 370 14.70 -18.20 -5.63
C GLU A 370 14.65 -19.65 -6.09
N ARG A 371 15.78 -20.32 -6.01
CA ARG A 371 15.92 -21.72 -6.39
C ARG A 371 17.18 -22.34 -5.80
N VAL A 372 17.17 -23.65 -5.68
CA VAL A 372 18.35 -24.46 -5.44
C VAL A 372 19.09 -24.64 -6.76
N LEU A 373 20.39 -24.33 -6.79
CA LEU A 373 21.28 -24.51 -7.93
C LEU A 373 21.92 -25.90 -7.89
N GLU A 374 22.42 -26.27 -6.70
CA GLU A 374 23.02 -27.57 -6.43
C GLU A 374 22.49 -28.07 -5.08
N GLY A 375 22.02 -29.32 -5.05
CA GLY A 375 21.44 -29.92 -3.84
C GLY A 375 22.50 -30.16 -2.77
N GLY A 376 22.11 -29.93 -1.52
CA GLY A 376 22.92 -30.27 -0.35
C GLY A 376 22.79 -31.73 0.08
N ASP A 377 23.38 -32.05 1.22
CA ASP A 377 23.49 -33.43 1.72
C ASP A 377 22.47 -33.76 2.81
N GLU A 378 22.10 -32.78 3.65
CA GLU A 378 21.33 -33.02 4.88
C GLU A 378 19.90 -32.47 4.78
N PRO A 379 18.84 -33.28 4.89
CA PRO A 379 17.46 -32.77 4.84
C PRO A 379 17.15 -31.73 5.91
N VAL A 380 16.44 -30.66 5.54
CA VAL A 380 15.92 -29.67 6.50
C VAL A 380 14.85 -30.32 7.37
N ALA A 381 15.06 -30.30 8.68
CA ALA A 381 14.10 -30.84 9.64
C ALA A 381 12.94 -29.86 9.87
N ILE A 382 11.71 -30.33 9.65
CA ILE A 382 10.49 -29.62 10.02
C ILE A 382 10.24 -29.87 11.52
N PRO A 383 10.09 -28.82 12.34
CA PRO A 383 9.95 -28.99 13.78
C PRO A 383 8.59 -29.63 14.07
N SER A 384 8.59 -30.69 14.89
CA SER A 384 7.36 -31.34 15.39
C SER A 384 6.75 -30.62 16.61
N ALA A 385 7.48 -29.65 17.15
CA ALA A 385 7.10 -28.83 18.29
C ALA A 385 7.54 -27.38 18.07
N CYS A 386 6.74 -26.43 18.52
CA CYS A 386 7.03 -25.01 18.42
C CYS A 386 8.39 -24.70 19.08
N PRO A 387 9.31 -24.01 18.38
CA PRO A 387 10.64 -23.73 18.91
C PRO A 387 10.63 -22.77 20.12
N GLU A 388 9.53 -22.06 20.34
CA GLU A 388 9.38 -21.07 21.42
C GLU A 388 8.67 -21.62 22.66
N CYS A 389 7.62 -22.45 22.48
CA CYS A 389 6.80 -22.94 23.60
C CYS A 389 6.70 -24.47 23.71
N GLY A 390 7.26 -25.22 22.75
CA GLY A 390 7.21 -26.69 22.74
C GLY A 390 5.85 -27.30 22.37
N ALA A 391 4.83 -26.50 22.08
CA ALA A 391 3.51 -26.99 21.67
C ALA A 391 3.61 -27.82 20.36
N PRO A 392 2.83 -28.90 20.21
CA PRO A 392 2.87 -29.72 19.01
C PRO A 392 2.49 -28.90 17.77
N THR A 393 3.25 -29.10 16.69
CA THR A 393 2.97 -28.43 15.41
C THR A 393 2.05 -29.26 14.54
N GLU A 394 1.18 -28.58 13.80
CA GLU A 394 0.28 -29.16 12.82
C GLU A 394 0.37 -28.38 11.51
N ARG A 395 0.32 -29.09 10.38
CA ARG A 395 0.22 -28.44 9.07
C ARG A 395 -1.23 -28.05 8.82
N GLN A 396 -1.47 -26.77 8.55
CA GLN A 396 -2.76 -26.27 8.09
C GLN A 396 -2.56 -25.65 6.71
N ASN A 397 -3.04 -26.34 5.67
CA ASN A 397 -2.80 -26.00 4.26
C ASN A 397 -1.29 -25.84 3.95
N ASP A 398 -0.88 -24.62 3.58
CA ASP A 398 0.50 -24.29 3.19
C ASP A 398 1.40 -23.86 4.36
N VAL A 399 0.84 -23.80 5.57
CA VAL A 399 1.49 -23.20 6.74
C VAL A 399 1.68 -24.24 7.84
N LEU A 400 2.81 -24.16 8.53
CA LEU A 400 3.04 -24.89 9.78
C LEU A 400 2.49 -24.05 10.93
N MET A 401 1.58 -24.59 11.72
CA MET A 401 0.98 -23.93 12.87
C MET A 401 1.35 -24.69 14.14
N ALA A 402 1.28 -24.03 15.29
CA ALA A 402 1.20 -24.72 16.57
C ALA A 402 -0.03 -24.22 17.33
N ASN A 403 -0.70 -25.12 18.04
CA ASN A 403 -1.79 -24.73 18.92
C ASN A 403 -1.20 -24.12 20.20
N HIS A 404 -1.18 -22.79 20.26
CA HIS A 404 -0.59 -22.03 21.38
C HIS A 404 -1.53 -21.87 22.57
N SER A 405 -2.40 -22.86 22.81
CA SER A 405 -3.52 -22.78 23.76
C SER A 405 -3.12 -22.45 25.21
N GLU A 406 -1.83 -22.48 25.58
CA GLU A 406 -1.35 -22.17 26.93
C GLU A 406 -0.11 -21.24 26.98
N ASN A 407 -0.21 -20.02 26.44
CA ASN A 407 0.76 -18.92 26.68
C ASN A 407 2.13 -19.06 25.98
N CYS A 408 2.14 -19.13 24.64
CA CYS A 408 3.41 -18.91 23.92
C CYS A 408 3.93 -17.48 24.15
N ARG A 409 5.02 -17.35 24.91
CA ARG A 409 5.70 -16.08 25.20
C ARG A 409 5.90 -15.23 23.94
N ALA A 410 6.46 -15.82 22.88
CA ALA A 410 6.74 -15.11 21.63
C ALA A 410 5.46 -14.60 20.94
N ALA A 411 4.40 -15.40 20.93
CA ALA A 411 3.12 -14.99 20.36
C ALA A 411 2.48 -13.85 21.17
N LYS A 412 2.52 -13.93 22.51
CA LYS A 412 1.99 -12.89 23.39
C LYS A 412 2.74 -11.57 23.26
N ILE A 413 4.07 -11.59 23.23
CA ILE A 413 4.87 -10.38 23.00
C ILE A 413 4.53 -9.76 21.65
N ARG A 414 4.40 -10.56 20.58
CA ARG A 414 4.01 -10.06 19.25
C ARG A 414 2.57 -9.56 19.19
N GLN A 415 1.66 -10.12 19.98
CA GLN A 415 0.29 -9.63 20.12
C GLN A 415 0.29 -8.25 20.76
N ILE A 416 1.03 -8.06 21.85
CA ILE A 416 1.17 -6.77 22.53
C ILE A 416 1.88 -5.76 21.61
N GLU A 417 2.93 -6.18 20.88
CA GLU A 417 3.63 -5.35 19.90
C GLU A 417 2.69 -4.86 18.80
N HIS A 418 1.86 -5.76 18.24
CA HIS A 418 0.84 -5.40 17.26
C HIS A 418 -0.16 -4.41 17.84
N PHE A 419 -0.67 -4.66 19.05
CA PHE A 419 -1.62 -3.78 19.73
C PHE A 419 -1.04 -2.37 19.90
N VAL A 420 0.14 -2.25 20.51
CA VAL A 420 0.86 -0.99 20.69
C VAL A 420 1.08 -0.28 19.35
N SER A 421 1.47 -1.03 18.31
CA SER A 421 1.69 -0.45 16.98
C SER A 421 0.41 0.10 16.37
N ARG A 422 -0.71 -0.62 16.46
CA ARG A 422 -2.02 -0.19 15.90
C ARG A 422 -2.66 0.94 16.68
N MET A 423 -2.49 0.92 17.98
CA MET A 423 -2.88 2.02 18.88
C MET A 423 -1.89 3.20 18.81
N GLU A 424 -0.85 3.11 17.99
CA GLU A 424 0.17 4.13 17.77
C GLU A 424 0.85 4.61 19.07
N ILE A 425 1.05 3.69 20.03
CA ILE A 425 1.71 3.94 21.32
C ILE A 425 3.23 3.84 21.13
N LYS A 426 3.86 4.94 20.73
CA LYS A 426 5.31 4.94 20.44
C LYS A 426 6.17 4.61 21.67
N GLY A 427 7.31 3.96 21.46
CA GLY A 427 8.37 3.79 22.47
C GLY A 427 8.45 2.40 23.12
N PHE A 428 7.51 1.51 22.83
CA PHE A 428 7.56 0.11 23.24
C PHE A 428 8.23 -0.74 22.14
N GLY A 429 9.56 -0.69 22.09
CA GLY A 429 10.32 -1.55 21.17
C GLY A 429 10.36 -3.02 21.64
N PRO A 430 10.76 -3.97 20.77
CA PRO A 430 10.73 -5.40 21.06
C PRO A 430 11.41 -5.79 22.39
N LYS A 431 12.62 -5.26 22.65
CA LYS A 431 13.37 -5.54 23.88
C LYS A 431 12.72 -4.99 25.15
N LEU A 432 11.90 -3.95 25.04
CA LEU A 432 11.17 -3.41 26.19
C LEU A 432 9.93 -4.26 26.46
N LEU A 433 9.21 -4.66 25.41
CA LEU A 433 8.07 -5.57 25.52
C LEU A 433 8.47 -6.93 26.08
N GLU A 434 9.61 -7.47 25.64
CA GLU A 434 10.22 -8.68 26.24
C GLU A 434 10.45 -8.51 27.74
N GLN A 435 11.06 -7.39 28.17
CA GLN A 435 11.32 -7.14 29.58
C GLN A 435 10.04 -6.96 30.40
N LEU A 436 9.02 -6.30 29.85
CA LEU A 436 7.72 -6.11 30.50
C LEU A 436 7.00 -7.45 30.68
N TYR A 437 7.03 -8.29 29.65
CA TYR A 437 6.44 -9.62 29.69
C TYR A 437 7.19 -10.55 30.66
N ASP A 438 8.52 -10.56 30.61
CA ASP A 438 9.37 -11.39 31.49
C ASP A 438 9.28 -10.98 32.96
N ALA A 439 8.98 -9.70 33.22
CA ALA A 439 8.73 -9.19 34.57
C ALA A 439 7.26 -9.38 35.02
N GLU A 440 6.42 -10.02 34.20
CA GLU A 440 4.99 -10.21 34.43
C GLU A 440 4.22 -8.88 34.64
N LEU A 441 4.80 -7.76 34.17
CA LEU A 441 4.19 -6.44 34.26
C LEU A 441 3.18 -6.20 33.13
N VAL A 442 3.40 -6.82 31.96
CA VAL A 442 2.48 -6.75 30.82
C VAL A 442 2.42 -8.11 30.16
N THR A 443 1.32 -8.83 30.39
CA THR A 443 1.04 -10.15 29.81
C THR A 443 -0.10 -10.10 28.79
N SER A 444 -0.91 -9.05 28.84
CA SER A 444 -2.00 -8.72 27.93
C SER A 444 -1.95 -7.24 27.51
N PRO A 445 -2.66 -6.86 26.44
CA PRO A 445 -2.84 -5.44 26.09
C PRO A 445 -3.47 -4.58 27.19
N VAL A 446 -4.31 -5.17 28.06
CA VAL A 446 -5.00 -4.48 29.16
C VAL A 446 -3.99 -3.93 30.17
N ASP A 447 -2.96 -4.72 30.49
CA ASP A 447 -1.95 -4.39 31.48
C ASP A 447 -1.15 -3.12 31.14
N LEU A 448 -1.13 -2.71 29.86
CA LEU A 448 -0.53 -1.45 29.46
C LEU A 448 -1.21 -0.26 30.15
N PHE A 449 -2.53 -0.32 30.37
CA PHE A 449 -3.31 0.79 30.92
C PHE A 449 -3.31 0.86 32.44
N THR A 450 -2.81 -0.19 33.12
CA THR A 450 -2.65 -0.26 34.57
C THR A 450 -1.20 -0.01 35.02
N LEU A 451 -0.25 -0.02 34.08
CA LEU A 451 1.17 0.15 34.32
C LEU A 451 1.52 1.51 34.96
N SER A 452 2.42 1.48 35.95
CA SER A 452 2.93 2.69 36.60
C SER A 452 4.34 3.08 36.14
N ALA A 453 4.67 4.37 36.24
CA ALA A 453 6.03 4.86 35.94
C ALA A 453 7.09 4.22 36.87
N SER A 454 6.72 3.91 38.12
CA SER A 454 7.61 3.25 39.08
C SER A 454 7.98 1.82 38.66
N GLU A 455 7.03 1.05 38.13
CA GLU A 455 7.29 -0.31 37.65
C GLU A 455 8.21 -0.30 36.43
N LEU A 456 7.98 0.64 35.51
CA LEU A 456 8.83 0.85 34.34
C LEU A 456 10.28 1.17 34.70
N MET A 457 10.51 1.98 35.74
CA MET A 457 11.86 2.34 36.20
C MET A 457 12.65 1.15 36.78
N GLY A 458 11.98 0.04 37.12
CA GLY A 458 12.63 -1.21 37.52
C GLY A 458 13.31 -1.94 36.36
N LEU A 459 13.00 -1.60 35.11
CA LEU A 459 13.50 -2.27 33.92
C LEU A 459 14.87 -1.72 33.46
N LYS A 460 15.64 -2.56 32.77
CA LYS A 460 16.98 -2.17 32.31
C LYS A 460 16.86 -1.10 31.24
N ARG A 461 17.63 -0.01 31.42
CA ARG A 461 17.71 1.14 30.51
C ARG A 461 16.41 1.97 30.42
N VAL A 462 15.55 1.88 31.43
CA VAL A 462 14.37 2.74 31.56
C VAL A 462 14.59 3.72 32.72
N GLY A 463 14.90 4.97 32.38
CA GLY A 463 14.99 6.06 33.36
C GLY A 463 13.65 6.77 33.55
N GLU A 464 13.54 7.58 34.61
CA GLU A 464 12.32 8.33 34.97
C GLU A 464 11.68 9.10 33.80
N ILE A 465 12.51 9.79 33.00
CA ILE A 465 12.03 10.55 31.83
C ILE A 465 11.37 9.63 30.80
N LEU A 466 11.95 8.47 30.53
CA LEU A 466 11.39 7.52 29.57
C LEU A 466 10.12 6.88 30.13
N ALA A 467 10.13 6.47 31.41
CA ALA A 467 8.97 5.89 32.09
C ALA A 467 7.75 6.83 32.03
N ASN A 468 7.92 8.09 32.44
CA ASN A 468 6.85 9.08 32.40
C ASN A 468 6.32 9.33 30.99
N LYS A 469 7.21 9.39 29.98
CA LYS A 469 6.79 9.52 28.56
C LYS A 469 5.99 8.33 28.06
N LEU A 470 6.32 7.11 28.49
CA LEU A 470 5.58 5.92 28.09
C LEU A 470 4.17 5.92 28.71
N ILE A 471 4.06 6.24 30.00
CA ILE A 471 2.77 6.38 30.69
C ILE A 471 1.91 7.49 30.07
N GLU A 472 2.51 8.64 29.75
CA GLU A 472 1.81 9.73 29.05
C GLU A 472 1.25 9.28 27.68
N ARG A 473 2.04 8.52 26.91
CA ARG A 473 1.61 8.00 25.60
C ARG A 473 0.49 6.96 25.71
N ILE A 474 0.52 6.11 26.73
CA ILE A 474 -0.59 5.20 27.03
C ILE A 474 -1.83 6.03 27.41
N GLY A 475 -1.67 7.01 28.30
CA GLY A 475 -2.76 7.90 28.73
C GLY A 475 -3.39 8.69 27.59
N GLY A 476 -2.63 9.04 26.57
CA GLY A 476 -3.11 9.70 25.35
C GLY A 476 -3.93 8.80 24.42
N ARG A 477 -4.04 7.50 24.70
CA ARG A 477 -4.83 6.52 23.90
C ARG A 477 -6.00 5.93 24.69
N LYS A 478 -6.58 6.72 25.59
CA LYS A 478 -7.83 6.39 26.30
C LYS A 478 -9.09 6.74 25.50
N GLU A 479 -8.97 7.55 24.47
CA GLU A 479 -10.03 7.84 23.51
C GLU A 479 -9.51 7.47 22.12
N VAL A 480 -10.17 6.51 21.47
CA VAL A 480 -9.65 5.86 20.26
C VAL A 480 -10.77 5.61 19.27
N GLU A 481 -10.49 5.87 17.99
CA GLU A 481 -11.39 5.55 16.88
C GLU A 481 -11.65 4.03 16.86
N VAL A 482 -12.92 3.64 16.74
CA VAL A 482 -13.33 2.23 16.74
C VAL A 482 -12.57 1.41 15.69
N GLU A 483 -12.27 1.99 14.52
CA GLU A 483 -11.49 1.32 13.47
C GLU A 483 -10.10 0.90 13.96
N LYS A 484 -9.39 1.81 14.64
CA LYS A 484 -8.03 1.55 15.16
C LYS A 484 -8.08 0.52 16.27
N PHE A 485 -9.10 0.61 17.13
CA PHE A 485 -9.33 -0.37 18.19
C PHE A 485 -9.56 -1.78 17.65
N LEU A 486 -10.46 -1.94 16.67
CA LEU A 486 -10.73 -3.24 16.03
C LEU A 486 -9.49 -3.85 15.38
N GLN A 487 -8.69 -3.03 14.69
CA GLN A 487 -7.42 -3.48 14.10
C GLN A 487 -6.40 -3.92 15.16
N ALA A 488 -6.38 -3.25 16.32
CA ALA A 488 -5.45 -3.53 17.41
C ALA A 488 -5.71 -4.89 18.08
N LEU A 489 -6.95 -5.39 18.04
CA LEU A 489 -7.31 -6.72 18.56
C LEU A 489 -6.55 -7.85 17.83
N GLY A 490 -6.15 -7.62 16.58
CA GLY A 490 -5.34 -8.58 15.81
C GLY A 490 -6.10 -9.83 15.39
N ILE A 491 -7.44 -9.76 15.35
CA ILE A 491 -8.34 -10.82 14.86
C ILE A 491 -8.04 -11.14 13.40
N HIS A 492 -8.06 -12.42 13.04
CA HIS A 492 -7.84 -12.91 11.68
C HIS A 492 -8.93 -12.39 10.72
N GLU A 493 -8.55 -11.93 9.52
CA GLU A 493 -9.41 -11.20 8.56
C GLU A 493 -9.95 -9.83 9.01
N LEU A 494 -9.76 -9.42 10.28
CA LEU A 494 -10.18 -8.09 10.76
C LEU A 494 -9.09 -7.04 10.49
N GLY A 495 -8.82 -6.82 9.20
CA GLY A 495 -7.90 -5.78 8.73
C GLY A 495 -8.55 -4.40 8.68
N LYS A 496 -7.75 -3.39 8.29
CA LYS A 496 -8.19 -1.99 8.17
C LYS A 496 -9.51 -1.81 7.42
N HIS A 497 -9.64 -2.47 6.27
CA HIS A 497 -10.82 -2.38 5.41
C HIS A 497 -12.09 -2.88 6.11
N VAL A 498 -12.00 -4.06 6.74
CA VAL A 498 -13.12 -4.67 7.47
C VAL A 498 -13.47 -3.85 8.72
N SER A 499 -12.46 -3.30 9.42
CA SER A 499 -12.68 -2.42 10.56
C SER A 499 -13.40 -1.12 10.18
N ALA A 500 -13.06 -0.52 9.03
CA ALA A 500 -13.75 0.67 8.51
C ALA A 500 -15.22 0.36 8.17
N ILE A 501 -15.49 -0.76 7.50
CA ILE A 501 -16.86 -1.20 7.21
C ILE A 501 -17.69 -1.36 8.49
N LEU A 502 -17.11 -1.99 9.52
CA LEU A 502 -17.79 -2.17 10.81
C LEU A 502 -18.03 -0.82 11.51
N ALA A 503 -17.05 0.08 11.49
CA ALA A 503 -17.15 1.40 12.09
C ALA A 503 -18.19 2.31 11.42
N GLU A 504 -18.30 2.26 10.10
CA GLU A 504 -19.28 3.04 9.34
C GLU A 504 -20.71 2.51 9.52
N ARG A 505 -20.86 1.18 9.69
CA ARG A 505 -22.16 0.52 9.72
C ARG A 505 -22.78 0.44 11.11
N TYR A 506 -21.97 0.43 12.16
CA TYR A 506 -22.41 0.23 13.53
C TYR A 506 -21.94 1.39 14.41
N ASP A 507 -22.79 1.80 15.33
CA ASP A 507 -22.59 2.97 16.22
C ASP A 507 -22.11 2.58 17.63
N SER A 508 -21.95 1.29 17.89
CA SER A 508 -21.64 0.75 19.20
C SER A 508 -20.92 -0.58 19.10
N MET A 509 -20.15 -0.90 20.13
CA MET A 509 -19.33 -2.11 20.16
C MET A 509 -20.20 -3.35 20.42
N GLU A 510 -21.33 -3.15 21.11
CA GLU A 510 -22.40 -4.11 21.29
C GLU A 510 -23.03 -4.50 19.94
N ALA A 511 -23.29 -3.51 19.07
CA ALA A 511 -23.84 -3.77 17.75
C ALA A 511 -22.85 -4.51 16.85
N ILE A 512 -21.55 -4.19 16.92
CA ILE A 512 -20.49 -4.90 16.19
C ILE A 512 -20.38 -6.36 16.65
N ARG A 513 -20.48 -6.62 17.96
CA ARG A 513 -20.43 -8.00 18.49
C ARG A 513 -21.67 -8.83 18.16
N ALA A 514 -22.82 -8.19 17.96
CA ALA A 514 -24.07 -8.85 17.62
C ALA A 514 -24.23 -9.14 16.11
N VAL A 515 -23.18 -8.93 15.32
CA VAL A 515 -23.19 -9.18 13.88
C VAL A 515 -23.24 -10.69 13.62
N GLU A 516 -24.26 -11.11 12.88
CA GLU A 516 -24.40 -12.48 12.38
C GLU A 516 -23.56 -12.66 11.11
N ALA A 517 -22.85 -13.79 11.00
CA ALA A 517 -21.93 -14.06 9.90
C ALA A 517 -22.63 -14.00 8.53
N GLU A 518 -23.84 -14.57 8.43
CA GLU A 518 -24.63 -14.57 7.19
C GLU A 518 -25.01 -13.15 6.76
N ALA A 519 -25.40 -12.29 7.70
CA ALA A 519 -25.75 -10.91 7.41
C ALA A 519 -24.52 -10.07 7.04
N PHE A 520 -23.36 -10.40 7.62
CA PHE A 520 -22.11 -9.70 7.34
C PHE A 520 -21.51 -10.08 5.98
N ALA A 521 -21.65 -11.34 5.57
CA ALA A 521 -21.25 -11.82 4.25
C ALA A 521 -22.07 -11.19 3.09
N GLU A 522 -23.22 -10.58 3.38
CA GLU A 522 -23.98 -9.82 2.37
C GLU A 522 -23.39 -8.42 2.09
N VAL A 523 -22.41 -7.96 2.89
CA VAL A 523 -21.77 -6.66 2.70
C VAL A 523 -20.80 -6.72 1.52
N HIS A 524 -20.89 -5.73 0.61
CA HIS A 524 -20.00 -5.63 -0.54
C HIS A 524 -18.54 -5.67 -0.08
N THR A 525 -17.71 -6.52 -0.70
CA THR A 525 -16.30 -6.86 -0.34
C THR A 525 -16.08 -7.77 0.87
N ILE A 526 -17.13 -8.23 1.57
CA ILE A 526 -17.03 -9.20 2.66
C ILE A 526 -17.53 -10.56 2.17
N GLY A 527 -16.63 -11.53 2.05
CA GLY A 527 -16.98 -12.92 1.73
C GLY A 527 -17.32 -13.76 2.97
N GLU A 528 -17.89 -14.96 2.77
CA GLU A 528 -18.27 -15.90 3.83
C GLU A 528 -17.09 -16.21 4.79
N VAL A 529 -15.89 -16.43 4.24
CA VAL A 529 -14.68 -16.73 5.03
C VAL A 529 -14.32 -15.57 5.97
N ILE A 530 -14.36 -14.33 5.47
CA ILE A 530 -14.08 -13.12 6.26
C ILE A 530 -15.15 -12.97 7.34
N ALA A 531 -16.42 -13.13 6.97
CA ALA A 531 -17.53 -12.96 7.90
C ALA A 531 -17.48 -13.96 9.06
N GLU A 532 -17.24 -15.25 8.77
CA GLU A 532 -17.08 -16.29 9.79
C GLU A 532 -15.83 -16.05 10.65
N SER A 533 -14.70 -15.67 10.05
CA SER A 533 -13.46 -15.41 10.77
C SER A 533 -13.60 -14.24 11.74
N VAL A 534 -14.22 -13.15 11.30
CA VAL A 534 -14.38 -11.92 12.09
C VAL A 534 -15.38 -12.13 13.22
N THR A 535 -16.55 -12.70 12.94
CA THR A 535 -17.59 -12.94 13.96
C THR A 535 -17.10 -13.92 15.04
N ARG A 536 -16.46 -15.02 14.63
CA ARG A 536 -15.80 -15.95 15.56
C ARG A 536 -14.70 -15.26 16.37
N GLY A 537 -13.84 -14.48 15.72
CA GLY A 537 -12.75 -13.78 16.40
C GLY A 537 -13.24 -12.73 17.41
N LEU A 538 -14.34 -12.03 17.12
CA LEU A 538 -14.97 -11.10 18.06
C LEU A 538 -15.52 -11.83 19.29
N GLN A 539 -16.10 -13.03 19.11
CA GLN A 539 -16.57 -13.87 20.21
C GLN A 539 -15.40 -14.41 21.05
N GLU A 540 -14.34 -14.91 20.40
CA GLU A 540 -13.14 -15.44 21.07
C GLU A 540 -12.38 -14.37 21.87
N ASN A 541 -12.50 -13.09 21.49
CA ASN A 541 -11.86 -11.96 22.16
C ASN A 541 -12.80 -11.16 23.05
N ALA A 542 -14.01 -11.66 23.35
CA ALA A 542 -15.02 -10.91 24.10
C ALA A 542 -14.52 -10.38 25.46
N GLU A 543 -13.87 -11.24 26.26
CA GLU A 543 -13.31 -10.87 27.56
C GLU A 543 -12.22 -9.79 27.43
N LEU A 544 -11.27 -9.97 26.49
CA LEU A 544 -10.22 -8.98 26.23
C LEU A 544 -10.81 -7.63 25.82
N ILE A 545 -11.85 -7.63 24.98
CA ILE A 545 -12.50 -6.40 24.56
C ILE A 545 -13.20 -5.74 25.76
N ASP A 546 -13.89 -6.49 26.61
CA ASP A 546 -14.55 -5.95 27.82
C ASP A 546 -13.53 -5.28 28.75
N ASP A 547 -12.43 -5.97 29.06
CA ASP A 547 -11.36 -5.45 29.92
C ASP A 547 -10.71 -4.18 29.33
N LEU A 548 -10.52 -4.14 28.01
CA LEU A 548 -9.97 -2.95 27.34
C LEU A 548 -10.95 -1.76 27.37
N LEU A 549 -12.25 -2.01 27.28
CA LEU A 549 -13.29 -0.97 27.32
C LEU A 549 -13.45 -0.34 28.72
N GLU A 550 -12.95 -0.97 29.78
CA GLU A 550 -12.85 -0.32 31.10
C GLU A 550 -11.85 0.85 31.10
N HIS A 551 -10.89 0.84 30.18
CA HIS A 551 -9.82 1.84 30.08
C HIS A 551 -9.92 2.74 28.85
N ILE A 552 -10.63 2.29 27.81
CA ILE A 552 -10.72 2.95 26.51
C ILE A 552 -12.17 3.34 26.22
N THR A 553 -12.37 4.60 25.85
CA THR A 553 -13.59 5.12 25.24
C THR A 553 -13.47 5.06 23.72
N LEU A 554 -14.42 4.41 23.06
CA LEU A 554 -14.46 4.33 21.60
C LEU A 554 -15.16 5.54 20.99
N VAL A 555 -14.54 6.09 19.94
CA VAL A 555 -15.12 7.14 19.11
C VAL A 555 -15.60 6.50 17.82
N PHE A 556 -16.91 6.59 17.57
CA PHE A 556 -17.54 6.16 16.33
C PHE A 556 -17.59 7.33 15.35
N PRO A 557 -17.44 7.08 14.03
CA PRO A 557 -17.60 8.12 13.03
C PRO A 557 -19.01 8.71 13.12
N THR A 558 -19.12 10.03 13.07
CA THR A 558 -20.43 10.69 13.01
C THR A 558 -21.08 10.35 11.66
N PRO A 559 -22.33 9.86 11.63
CA PRO A 559 -23.05 9.67 10.38
C PRO A 559 -23.02 10.97 9.58
N ARG A 560 -22.61 10.90 8.32
CA ARG A 560 -22.53 12.07 7.45
C ARG A 560 -23.94 12.60 7.24
N GLU A 561 -24.32 13.69 7.91
CA GLU A 561 -25.53 14.43 7.57
C GLU A 561 -25.33 15.00 6.16
N ALA A 562 -25.96 14.38 5.16
CA ALA A 562 -25.96 14.90 3.80
C ALA A 562 -26.70 16.25 3.80
N PRO A 563 -26.19 17.29 3.10
CA PRO A 563 -26.93 18.52 2.93
C PRO A 563 -28.24 18.21 2.20
N ALA A 564 -29.37 18.37 2.89
CA ALA A 564 -30.68 18.32 2.26
C ALA A 564 -30.77 19.49 1.27
N VAL A 565 -30.76 19.20 -0.03
CA VAL A 565 -31.18 20.18 -1.03
C VAL A 565 -32.71 20.26 -0.92
N GLU A 566 -33.22 21.31 -0.24
CA GLU A 566 -34.66 21.57 -0.19
C GLU A 566 -35.21 21.65 -1.62
N GLY A 567 -36.19 20.79 -1.94
CA GLY A 567 -36.82 20.74 -3.26
C GLY A 567 -36.37 19.59 -4.17
N SER A 568 -35.37 18.78 -3.80
CA SER A 568 -35.00 17.63 -4.63
C SER A 568 -36.02 16.49 -4.55
N PRO A 569 -36.43 15.88 -5.68
CA PRO A 569 -37.25 14.66 -5.70
C PRO A 569 -36.61 13.45 -5.01
N LEU A 570 -35.28 13.48 -4.81
CA LEU A 570 -34.51 12.40 -4.21
C LEU A 570 -34.18 12.65 -2.73
N ALA A 571 -34.55 13.80 -2.18
CA ALA A 571 -34.30 14.11 -0.77
C ALA A 571 -35.02 13.11 0.15
N GLY A 572 -34.28 12.46 1.04
CA GLY A 572 -34.77 11.44 1.97
C GLY A 572 -35.19 10.12 1.31
N LYS A 573 -34.89 9.92 0.02
CA LYS A 573 -35.24 8.72 -0.74
C LYS A 573 -34.12 7.69 -0.75
N ARG A 574 -34.47 6.40 -0.63
CA ARG A 574 -33.52 5.30 -0.78
C ARG A 574 -33.53 4.76 -2.21
N VAL A 575 -32.39 4.87 -2.89
CA VAL A 575 -32.23 4.53 -4.32
C VAL A 575 -31.16 3.46 -4.47
N LEU A 576 -31.52 2.34 -5.11
CA LEU A 576 -30.58 1.27 -5.43
C LEU A 576 -30.49 1.09 -6.95
N PHE A 577 -29.30 0.79 -7.46
CA PHE A 577 -29.06 0.56 -8.89
C PHE A 577 -28.84 -0.93 -9.20
N THR A 578 -29.37 -1.40 -10.32
CA THR A 578 -29.14 -2.75 -10.85
C THR A 578 -29.01 -2.72 -12.37
N GLY A 579 -28.16 -3.58 -12.95
CA GLY A 579 -27.86 -3.56 -14.38
C GLY A 579 -26.71 -2.63 -14.77
N ALA A 580 -26.45 -2.53 -16.08
CA ALA A 580 -25.47 -1.63 -16.65
C ALA A 580 -26.14 -0.31 -17.07
N MET A 581 -25.60 0.83 -16.62
CA MET A 581 -26.07 2.17 -17.01
C MET A 581 -25.30 2.66 -18.25
N GLU A 582 -25.99 3.34 -19.17
CA GLU A 582 -25.42 3.85 -20.42
C GLU A 582 -24.82 5.25 -20.27
N SER A 583 -25.42 6.10 -19.43
CA SER A 583 -25.12 7.53 -19.33
C SER A 583 -24.03 7.88 -18.32
N MET A 584 -23.88 7.09 -17.25
CA MET A 584 -22.90 7.30 -16.18
C MET A 584 -22.57 6.00 -15.46
N THR A 585 -21.49 5.98 -14.68
CA THR A 585 -21.19 4.81 -13.85
C THR A 585 -22.16 4.74 -12.68
N ARG A 586 -22.39 3.53 -12.12
CA ARG A 586 -23.24 3.38 -10.92
C ARG A 586 -22.73 4.22 -9.74
N LYS A 587 -21.42 4.38 -9.63
CA LYS A 587 -20.77 5.19 -8.59
C LYS A 587 -21.13 6.68 -8.74
N ASP A 588 -21.11 7.18 -9.98
CA ASP A 588 -21.53 8.56 -10.27
C ASP A 588 -23.03 8.74 -10.01
N ALA A 589 -23.85 7.75 -10.36
CA ALA A 589 -25.29 7.77 -10.10
C ALA A 589 -25.61 7.78 -8.60
N GLN A 590 -24.88 7.00 -7.79
CA GLN A 590 -24.97 7.01 -6.33
C GLN A 590 -24.54 8.36 -5.75
N ALA A 591 -23.41 8.89 -6.21
CA ALA A 591 -22.94 10.21 -5.78
C ALA A 591 -23.97 11.32 -6.09
N GLU A 592 -24.68 11.19 -7.21
CA GLU A 592 -25.68 12.18 -7.62
C GLU A 592 -27.00 12.10 -6.81
N VAL A 593 -27.36 10.90 -6.33
CA VAL A 593 -28.42 10.67 -5.34
C VAL A 593 -28.01 11.26 -3.99
N GLU A 594 -26.81 10.95 -3.51
CA GLU A 594 -26.28 11.43 -2.23
C GLU A 594 -26.16 12.95 -2.20
N LYS A 595 -25.67 13.56 -3.29
CA LYS A 595 -25.58 15.01 -3.47
C LYS A 595 -26.95 15.70 -3.38
N ARG A 596 -28.03 14.99 -3.69
CA ARG A 596 -29.42 15.46 -3.64
C ARG A 596 -30.14 15.09 -2.33
N GLY A 597 -29.41 14.58 -1.35
CA GLY A 597 -29.94 14.22 -0.03
C GLY A 597 -30.69 12.88 -0.01
N GLY A 598 -30.50 12.04 -1.02
CA GLY A 598 -30.95 10.64 -1.00
C GLY A 598 -29.90 9.71 -0.41
N ASP A 599 -30.30 8.47 -0.15
CA ASP A 599 -29.46 7.40 0.39
C ASP A 599 -29.38 6.23 -0.59
N CYS A 600 -28.21 5.59 -0.65
CA CYS A 600 -27.94 4.49 -1.57
C CYS A 600 -27.60 3.21 -0.78
N PRO A 601 -28.62 2.45 -0.33
CA PRO A 601 -28.37 1.20 0.39
C PRO A 601 -27.60 0.20 -0.48
N SER A 602 -26.85 -0.70 0.14
CA SER A 602 -26.05 -1.71 -0.60
C SER A 602 -26.90 -2.88 -1.12
N SER A 603 -28.11 -3.06 -0.62
CA SER A 603 -29.03 -4.13 -1.01
C SER A 603 -30.49 -3.66 -1.06
N VAL A 604 -31.37 -4.48 -1.65
CA VAL A 604 -32.81 -4.20 -1.64
C VAL A 604 -33.34 -4.41 -0.23
N VAL A 605 -33.77 -3.32 0.39
CA VAL A 605 -34.44 -3.25 1.69
C VAL A 605 -35.95 -3.03 1.52
N LYS A 606 -36.73 -3.27 2.58
CA LYS A 606 -38.21 -3.17 2.50
C LYS A 606 -38.73 -1.75 2.29
N ASP A 607 -37.98 -0.77 2.78
CA ASP A 607 -38.26 0.67 2.68
C ASP A 607 -37.44 1.34 1.57
N LEU A 608 -37.02 0.57 0.56
CA LEU A 608 -36.41 1.11 -0.64
C LEU A 608 -37.46 1.90 -1.44
N ASP A 609 -37.17 3.15 -1.81
CA ASP A 609 -38.08 3.94 -2.64
C ASP A 609 -37.94 3.59 -4.12
N TYR A 610 -36.70 3.50 -4.61
CA TYR A 610 -36.40 3.31 -6.03
C TYR A 610 -35.41 2.17 -6.27
N LEU A 611 -35.75 1.27 -7.20
CA LEU A 611 -34.80 0.39 -7.85
C LEU A 611 -34.60 0.87 -9.30
N VAL A 612 -33.47 1.52 -9.56
CA VAL A 612 -33.11 2.06 -10.87
C VAL A 612 -32.41 0.98 -11.69
N MET A 613 -32.86 0.81 -12.92
CA MET A 613 -32.36 -0.17 -13.88
C MET A 613 -31.79 0.52 -15.11
N GLY A 614 -30.68 0.00 -15.65
CA GLY A 614 -30.23 0.41 -16.98
C GLY A 614 -31.28 0.15 -18.06
N ASP A 615 -31.47 1.08 -19.00
CA ASP A 615 -32.53 0.97 -20.00
C ASP A 615 -32.35 -0.25 -20.93
N ALA A 616 -31.11 -0.58 -21.28
CA ALA A 616 -30.80 -1.81 -22.03
C ALA A 616 -31.18 -3.11 -21.30
N ASP A 617 -31.22 -3.09 -19.96
CA ASP A 617 -31.64 -4.24 -19.14
C ASP A 617 -33.17 -4.23 -18.88
N MET A 618 -33.84 -3.09 -19.04
CA MET A 618 -35.31 -3.00 -19.05
C MET A 618 -35.91 -3.65 -20.30
N GLU A 619 -35.28 -3.54 -21.47
CA GLU A 619 -35.74 -4.27 -22.67
C GLU A 619 -35.63 -5.80 -22.50
N ARG A 620 -34.63 -6.27 -21.76
CA ARG A 620 -34.45 -7.70 -21.41
C ARG A 620 -35.48 -8.22 -20.40
N PHE A 621 -36.16 -7.33 -19.68
CA PHE A 621 -37.24 -7.65 -18.75
C PHE A 621 -38.48 -8.18 -19.49
N GLU A 622 -38.79 -7.60 -20.66
CA GLU A 622 -39.87 -8.08 -21.54
C GLU A 622 -39.56 -9.48 -22.10
N GLY A 623 -38.27 -9.81 -22.23
CA GLY A 623 -37.76 -11.14 -22.61
C GLY A 623 -37.69 -12.17 -21.48
N GLY A 624 -38.11 -11.85 -20.26
CA GLY A 624 -38.21 -12.79 -19.13
C GLY A 624 -36.97 -12.94 -18.24
N TRP A 625 -35.89 -12.18 -18.47
CA TRP A 625 -34.73 -12.17 -17.57
C TRP A 625 -35.01 -11.33 -16.32
N ARG A 626 -34.51 -11.76 -15.15
CA ARG A 626 -34.70 -11.07 -13.86
C ARG A 626 -33.41 -11.11 -13.03
N SER A 627 -32.87 -9.95 -12.67
CA SER A 627 -31.75 -9.83 -11.73
C SER A 627 -32.17 -10.23 -10.30
N SER A 628 -31.20 -10.63 -9.46
CA SER A 628 -31.46 -11.01 -8.05
C SER A 628 -32.09 -9.88 -7.25
N LYS A 629 -31.62 -8.63 -7.45
CA LYS A 629 -32.17 -7.42 -6.84
C LYS A 629 -33.61 -7.16 -7.30
N LEU A 630 -33.88 -7.30 -8.59
CA LEU A 630 -35.23 -7.15 -9.13
C LEU A 630 -36.21 -8.18 -8.57
N LYS A 631 -35.81 -9.46 -8.49
CA LYS A 631 -36.63 -10.50 -7.85
C LYS A 631 -36.94 -10.17 -6.38
N LYS A 632 -35.96 -9.63 -5.64
CA LYS A 632 -36.11 -9.24 -4.24
C LYS A 632 -37.07 -8.04 -4.10
N ALA A 633 -36.99 -7.06 -5.01
CA ALA A 633 -37.90 -5.92 -5.03
C ALA A 633 -39.35 -6.32 -5.41
N GLU A 634 -39.51 -7.16 -6.45
CA GLU A 634 -40.81 -7.71 -6.85
C GLU A 634 -41.44 -8.53 -5.70
N LYS A 635 -40.65 -9.31 -4.98
CA LYS A 635 -41.10 -10.06 -3.80
C LYS A 635 -41.59 -9.12 -2.69
N PHE A 636 -40.83 -8.08 -2.35
CA PHE A 636 -41.27 -7.12 -1.33
C PHE A 636 -42.53 -6.35 -1.75
N ASN A 637 -42.68 -6.01 -3.03
CA ASN A 637 -43.91 -5.41 -3.55
C ASN A 637 -45.10 -6.37 -3.46
N ALA A 638 -44.89 -7.67 -3.73
CA ALA A 638 -45.94 -8.68 -3.55
C ALA A 638 -46.35 -8.86 -2.06
N GLU A 639 -45.44 -8.56 -1.12
CA GLU A 639 -45.67 -8.57 0.32
C GLU A 639 -46.26 -7.25 0.85
N GLY A 640 -46.62 -6.30 -0.03
CA GLY A 640 -47.23 -5.01 0.32
C GLY A 640 -46.27 -3.81 0.39
N GLY A 641 -45.03 -3.98 -0.07
CA GLY A 641 -44.07 -2.88 -0.27
C GLY A 641 -44.44 -1.98 -1.47
N ASN A 642 -43.80 -0.82 -1.56
CA ASN A 642 -44.05 0.19 -2.60
C ASN A 642 -42.76 0.62 -3.32
N ILE A 643 -41.86 -0.32 -3.60
CA ILE A 643 -40.59 -0.06 -4.28
C ILE A 643 -40.88 0.28 -5.75
N ALA A 644 -40.55 1.49 -6.20
CA ALA A 644 -40.70 1.91 -7.58
C ALA A 644 -39.53 1.38 -8.43
N ILE A 645 -39.82 0.53 -9.40
CA ILE A 645 -38.82 0.02 -10.35
C ILE A 645 -38.84 0.94 -11.58
N ILE A 646 -37.74 1.64 -11.83
CA ILE A 646 -37.65 2.66 -12.89
C ILE A 646 -36.44 2.43 -13.79
N GLY A 647 -36.55 2.86 -15.05
CA GLY A 647 -35.44 2.87 -16.00
C GLY A 647 -34.49 4.06 -15.78
N GLU A 648 -33.32 3.99 -16.41
CA GLU A 648 -32.25 4.98 -16.33
C GLU A 648 -32.72 6.33 -16.87
N SER A 649 -33.42 6.35 -18.00
CA SER A 649 -34.02 7.57 -18.57
C SER A 649 -34.98 8.28 -17.60
N THR A 650 -35.68 7.51 -16.74
CA THR A 650 -36.58 8.09 -15.73
C THR A 650 -35.80 8.61 -14.53
N PHE A 651 -34.74 7.90 -14.13
CA PHE A 651 -33.83 8.37 -13.09
C PHE A 651 -33.13 9.68 -13.48
N LEU A 652 -32.65 9.80 -14.72
CA LEU A 652 -32.03 11.03 -15.22
C LEU A 652 -32.99 12.23 -15.16
N LYS A 653 -34.27 12.03 -15.44
CA LYS A 653 -35.28 13.10 -15.29
C LYS A 653 -35.45 13.53 -13.83
N LEU A 654 -35.40 12.59 -12.88
CA LEU A 654 -35.44 12.92 -11.44
C LEU A 654 -34.21 13.74 -11.01
N LEU A 655 -33.08 13.60 -11.71
CA LEU A 655 -31.89 14.41 -11.47
C LEU A 655 -32.03 15.84 -12.01
N GLU A 656 -32.67 16.00 -13.17
CA GLU A 656 -32.93 17.29 -13.83
C GLU A 656 -34.03 18.11 -13.12
N GLU A 657 -35.06 17.46 -12.59
CA GLU A 657 -36.17 18.11 -11.87
C GLU A 657 -35.74 18.77 -10.53
N GLY A 658 -34.52 18.52 -10.07
CA GLY A 658 -33.93 19.10 -8.85
C GLY A 658 -32.96 20.26 -9.07
N GLU A 659 -32.78 20.76 -10.31
CA GLU A 659 -31.87 21.89 -10.62
C GLU A 659 -32.58 23.27 -10.65
N GLY A 660 -33.85 23.35 -10.21
CA GLY A 660 -34.69 24.55 -10.24
C GLY A 660 -34.63 25.44 -9.00
#